data_AF-A0A0A8UXD5-F1
#
_entry.id   AF-A0A0A8UXD5-F1
#
_cell.length_a   1.000
_cell.length_b   1.000
_cell.length_c   1.000
_cell.angle_alpha   90.00
_cell.angle_beta   90.00
_cell.angle_gamma   90.00
#
_symmetry.space_group_name_H-M   'P 1'
#
loop_
_entity.id
_entity.type
_entity.pdbx_description
1 polymer ?
#
loop_
_entity_poly.entity_id
_entity_poly.type
_entity_poly.pdbx_seq_one_letter_code
_entity_poly.pdbx_strand_id
1 'polypeptide(L)'
;MLVSRVYEFIEAIKKIKHSLDNVDKELLHAFQEKFPSRLDSAAKTLPTSESLVTEEEIQWLQERFAQRWDAIADKPDDYTFDPRGKNAPWVLLAKELAQSLKKPYLMILIPKLSTIDPEKFSRLEQDQDPRSIYLSDDGKTWHRIQGLFERLQQPSAVFSTYDLKKIKPRALTLREMFRIRSKKGEELAKEIHNETYANFWDYIIRRVAPTWQQKGKCPDHLLPQLLEVVELYFSAKASNQDLQEFKKKLKNLIIDLETCPLEDINHFYGIEIYGKEHNHYLVDVLLDCFEESCSLEEKLADVARWLCRYDPTLVSKCKNLIPVYKILKVGEYFDVTHLSQLLAKLDSNVVGITPKVQELIAKISTTGVIPNGAISKEIILEIRKLYALRWQSIKDTPNDYLRKSNEENRSWIRLAQYLAGAGYIEPNYYKLLIPTLTLDIDPITREIQTNYPLTRFILSEDEKELIYLPNCIGQHQSNGTFYHFSGNRFRTLTSKELERLPFAESQFYEYYAQFIATEEECLPIKRSTVMALKDLVNGTLNPYALRLGHNITKDQERIAEEAYFKFFEVLNNLPSDELARLYAHTVIWRGQKRSVHEILKEVQLNETPKKFEHENTGRPDNPDSTKVESMIERNSSNHQEVVTEPKVVIAPPKQRECIALASQYFLKLVCDYAPDTLFTSDIHNISLAALEEMRLCSAQRVFRDWDNIDDKEATRRALTILVALITHNFSYLVGTSTSLQFWDQKNSITATGKELFKALEYALENGDFSKIRFIYTYRIRNIVAKALAQKDIITSFTRYEDTLDWLKSIKDESMFDPKNQVYFDPEILLAVLTPLAEKFNEKSRLLIEGFLDQLVKTRMQSENQYLQWVRINVEFNKLLNNKGLPLKTRDSMLSALRSNNQALNSSDLNSTFVRFLTQRLASIAMRKTKRQGIFDTNPGQFGANYHQAKEYFEQYVSTVVASGTNELSISEIVNQLKTKSMIISNGVMMQYLESITKSIPILHSGQDLMSTEPVTLGLTRLF
;
A
#
# COMPACT_ATOMS: atom_id res chain seq x y z
N MET A 1 58.77 -32.33 -8.01
CA MET A 1 58.79 -31.08 -8.80
C MET A 1 58.28 -29.86 -8.03
N LEU A 2 57.28 -29.96 -7.13
CA LEU A 2 56.79 -28.79 -6.39
C LEU A 2 57.73 -28.21 -5.32
N VAL A 3 58.54 -29.03 -4.63
CA VAL A 3 59.36 -28.55 -3.49
C VAL A 3 60.36 -27.47 -3.92
N SER A 4 61.00 -27.62 -5.10
CA SER A 4 61.88 -26.59 -5.65
C SER A 4 61.16 -25.28 -5.97
N ARG A 5 59.90 -25.36 -6.44
CA ARG A 5 59.05 -24.18 -6.71
C ARG A 5 58.66 -23.44 -5.43
N VAL A 6 58.42 -24.17 -4.33
CA VAL A 6 58.18 -23.56 -3.02
C VAL A 6 59.42 -22.81 -2.53
N TYR A 7 60.63 -23.36 -2.72
CA TYR A 7 61.86 -22.64 -2.39
C TYR A 7 62.09 -21.40 -3.28
N GLU A 8 61.83 -21.49 -4.58
CA GLU A 8 61.87 -20.33 -5.49
C GLU A 8 60.88 -19.24 -5.06
N PHE A 9 59.68 -19.63 -4.65
CA PHE A 9 58.67 -18.73 -4.09
C PHE A 9 59.16 -18.04 -2.81
N ILE A 10 59.73 -18.79 -1.85
CA ILE A 10 60.29 -18.23 -0.61
C ILE A 10 61.37 -17.19 -0.93
N GLU A 11 62.30 -17.50 -1.84
CA GLU A 11 63.35 -16.56 -2.25
C GLU A 11 62.80 -15.34 -2.99
N ALA A 12 61.78 -15.51 -3.83
CA ALA A 12 61.11 -14.41 -4.51
C ALA A 12 60.42 -13.46 -3.50
N ILE A 13 59.70 -14.00 -2.52
CA ILE A 13 59.06 -13.21 -1.46
C ILE A 13 60.10 -12.55 -0.54
N LYS A 14 61.20 -13.23 -0.19
CA LYS A 14 62.30 -12.63 0.59
C LYS A 14 62.88 -11.38 -0.09
N LYS A 15 63.08 -11.39 -1.41
CA LYS A 15 63.61 -10.25 -2.17
C LYS A 15 62.72 -9.00 -2.06
N ILE A 16 61.41 -9.18 -1.89
CA ILE A 16 60.43 -8.11 -1.74
C ILE A 16 59.98 -7.87 -0.29
N LYS A 17 60.65 -8.47 0.71
CA LYS A 17 60.25 -8.44 2.14
C LYS A 17 59.98 -7.04 2.70
N HIS A 18 60.70 -6.03 2.21
CA HIS A 18 60.55 -4.64 2.63
C HIS A 18 59.23 -3.99 2.19
N SER A 19 58.60 -4.48 1.12
CA SER A 19 57.32 -3.98 0.60
C SER A 19 56.11 -4.81 1.03
N LEU A 20 56.32 -5.97 1.66
CA LEU A 20 55.25 -6.84 2.16
C LEU A 20 54.49 -6.21 3.32
N ASP A 21 53.20 -6.49 3.39
CA ASP A 21 52.36 -6.20 4.56
C ASP A 21 52.67 -7.17 5.72
N ASN A 22 51.98 -7.03 6.84
CA ASN A 22 52.20 -7.89 8.00
C ASN A 22 51.78 -9.34 7.73
N VAL A 23 50.69 -9.55 6.97
CA VAL A 23 50.18 -10.89 6.67
C VAL A 23 51.16 -11.65 5.79
N ASP A 24 51.70 -11.04 4.74
CA ASP A 24 52.68 -11.68 3.87
C ASP A 24 54.01 -11.94 4.58
N LYS A 25 54.38 -11.14 5.59
CA LYS A 25 55.55 -11.42 6.45
C LYS A 25 55.33 -12.61 7.37
N GLU A 26 54.15 -12.72 7.98
CA GLU A 26 53.76 -13.87 8.80
C GLU A 26 53.69 -15.15 7.96
N LEU A 27 53.09 -15.07 6.77
CA LEU A 27 53.05 -16.17 5.83
C LEU A 27 54.47 -16.57 5.40
N LEU A 28 55.32 -15.61 5.03
CA LEU A 28 56.72 -15.92 4.71
C LEU A 28 57.42 -16.68 5.85
N HIS A 29 57.24 -16.25 7.11
CA HIS A 29 57.81 -16.95 8.26
C HIS A 29 57.30 -18.39 8.36
N ALA A 30 55.99 -18.60 8.24
CA ALA A 30 55.38 -19.92 8.26
C ALA A 30 55.90 -20.83 7.12
N PHE A 31 56.12 -20.27 5.94
CA PHE A 31 56.75 -20.98 4.82
C PHE A 31 58.22 -21.35 5.11
N GLN A 32 58.98 -20.46 5.75
CA GLN A 32 60.37 -20.73 6.13
C GLN A 32 60.49 -21.80 7.24
N GLU A 33 59.54 -21.84 8.18
CA GLU A 33 59.50 -22.87 9.23
C GLU A 33 59.11 -24.24 8.67
N LYS A 34 58.11 -24.29 7.78
CA LYS A 34 57.62 -25.54 7.17
C LYS A 34 58.62 -26.10 6.14
N PHE A 35 59.29 -25.22 5.39
CA PHE A 35 60.28 -25.57 4.37
C PHE A 35 61.63 -24.90 4.69
N PRO A 36 62.37 -25.37 5.71
CA PRO A 36 63.64 -24.78 6.10
C PRO A 36 64.65 -24.87 4.95
N SER A 37 65.37 -23.77 4.74
CA SER A 37 66.39 -23.65 3.69
C SER A 37 67.51 -24.66 3.97
N ARG A 38 67.78 -25.58 3.04
CA ARG A 38 68.88 -26.57 3.13
C ARG A 38 70.30 -25.97 3.04
N LEU A 39 70.45 -24.65 3.18
CA LEU A 39 71.71 -23.94 2.96
C LEU A 39 72.68 -23.96 4.15
N ASP A 40 72.26 -24.44 5.33
CA ASP A 40 73.13 -24.47 6.53
C ASP A 40 73.79 -25.83 6.83
N SER A 41 73.58 -26.86 6.01
CA SER A 41 74.31 -28.14 6.16
C SER A 41 75.21 -28.41 4.96
N ALA A 42 76.51 -28.25 5.15
CA ALA A 42 77.57 -28.75 4.29
C ALA A 42 77.48 -30.29 4.16
N ALA A 43 76.66 -30.78 3.23
CA ALA A 43 76.70 -32.15 2.78
C ALA A 43 76.32 -32.21 1.29
N LYS A 44 77.36 -32.43 0.47
CA LYS A 44 77.26 -32.75 -0.96
C LYS A 44 76.48 -34.04 -1.16
N THR A 45 75.19 -33.93 -1.39
CA THR A 45 74.43 -34.85 -2.25
C THR A 45 73.30 -34.04 -2.85
N LEU A 46 73.40 -33.73 -4.15
CA LEU A 46 72.24 -33.32 -4.95
C LEU A 46 71.17 -34.39 -4.74
N PRO A 47 69.96 -34.05 -4.23
CA PRO A 47 68.85 -34.97 -4.29
C PRO A 47 68.46 -35.08 -5.76
N THR A 48 68.50 -36.30 -6.28
CA THR A 48 67.83 -36.68 -7.52
C THR A 48 66.38 -36.18 -7.50
N SER A 49 65.92 -35.77 -8.67
CA SER A 49 64.83 -34.84 -8.97
C SER A 49 63.39 -35.27 -8.62
N GLU A 50 63.12 -35.94 -7.49
CA GLU A 50 61.79 -36.57 -7.27
C GLU A 50 61.22 -36.51 -5.84
N SER A 51 61.58 -35.51 -5.02
CA SER A 51 60.77 -35.24 -3.82
C SER A 51 59.43 -34.61 -4.23
N LEU A 52 58.36 -35.38 -4.09
CA LEU A 52 56.97 -34.93 -4.23
C LEU A 52 56.53 -34.29 -2.90
N VAL A 53 55.79 -33.19 -3.00
CA VAL A 53 55.09 -32.59 -1.86
C VAL A 53 54.00 -33.58 -1.43
N THR A 54 53.93 -33.87 -0.14
CA THR A 54 52.92 -34.76 0.45
C THR A 54 51.52 -34.14 0.36
N GLU A 55 50.48 -34.97 0.42
CA GLU A 55 49.09 -34.47 0.47
C GLU A 55 48.85 -33.52 1.65
N GLU A 56 49.48 -33.77 2.80
CA GLU A 56 49.41 -32.87 3.97
C GLU A 56 50.02 -31.50 3.69
N GLU A 57 51.14 -31.45 2.97
CA GLU A 57 51.77 -30.19 2.58
C GLU A 57 50.98 -29.46 1.50
N ILE A 58 50.34 -30.18 0.56
CA ILE A 58 49.41 -29.59 -0.42
C ILE A 58 48.23 -28.94 0.30
N GLN A 59 47.62 -29.65 1.25
CA GLN A 59 46.51 -29.13 2.05
C GLN A 59 46.95 -27.89 2.84
N TRP A 60 48.12 -27.94 3.46
CA TRP A 60 48.70 -26.80 4.18
C TRP A 60 48.93 -25.58 3.26
N LEU A 61 49.42 -25.79 2.04
CA LEU A 61 49.60 -24.72 1.06
C LEU A 61 48.25 -24.08 0.68
N GLN A 62 47.22 -24.89 0.41
CA GLN A 62 45.87 -24.40 0.12
C GLN A 62 45.30 -23.57 1.27
N GLU A 63 45.53 -23.98 2.52
CA GLU A 63 45.15 -23.20 3.70
C GLU A 63 45.87 -21.86 3.76
N ARG A 64 47.16 -21.79 3.41
CA ARG A 64 47.90 -20.52 3.37
C ARG A 64 47.37 -19.58 2.29
N PHE A 65 47.03 -20.10 1.11
CA PHE A 65 46.36 -19.31 0.08
C PHE A 65 44.99 -18.79 0.55
N ALA A 66 44.19 -19.63 1.22
CA ALA A 66 42.92 -19.21 1.80
C ALA A 66 43.08 -18.10 2.85
N GLN A 67 44.05 -18.26 3.76
CA GLN A 67 44.39 -17.26 4.77
C GLN A 67 44.80 -15.93 4.13
N ARG A 68 45.64 -15.98 3.08
CA ARG A 68 46.03 -14.77 2.35
C ARG A 68 44.84 -14.11 1.69
N TRP A 69 44.02 -14.87 0.96
CA TRP A 69 42.84 -14.34 0.28
C TRP A 69 41.90 -13.61 1.24
N ASP A 70 41.61 -14.20 2.39
CA ASP A 70 40.77 -13.58 3.43
C ASP A 70 41.37 -12.27 3.98
N ALA A 71 42.69 -12.11 3.91
CA ALA A 71 43.37 -10.90 4.31
C ALA A 71 43.44 -9.81 3.23
N ILE A 72 43.49 -10.17 1.95
CA ILE A 72 43.74 -9.23 0.83
C ILE A 72 42.50 -8.90 -0.02
N ALA A 73 41.41 -9.66 0.11
CA ALA A 73 40.20 -9.45 -0.67
C ALA A 73 39.68 -8.02 -0.49
N ASP A 74 39.34 -7.36 -1.61
CA ASP A 74 38.88 -5.96 -1.67
C ASP A 74 39.88 -4.93 -1.12
N LYS A 75 41.18 -5.27 -1.04
CA LYS A 75 42.28 -4.37 -0.64
C LYS A 75 43.25 -4.12 -1.80
N PRO A 76 44.20 -3.17 -1.68
CA PRO A 76 45.15 -2.87 -2.76
C PRO A 76 45.98 -4.07 -3.26
N ASP A 77 46.19 -5.07 -2.40
CA ASP A 77 46.93 -6.30 -2.72
C ASP A 77 46.01 -7.44 -3.23
N ASP A 78 44.73 -7.19 -3.55
CA ASP A 78 43.80 -8.17 -4.16
C ASP A 78 44.32 -8.66 -5.53
N TYR A 79 44.34 -9.98 -5.73
CA TYR A 79 44.81 -10.61 -6.97
C TYR A 79 44.09 -10.11 -8.23
N THR A 80 42.80 -9.78 -8.10
CA THR A 80 41.96 -9.33 -9.21
C THR A 80 42.13 -7.83 -9.51
N PHE A 81 42.80 -7.07 -8.63
CA PHE A 81 43.09 -5.64 -8.82
C PHE A 81 44.42 -5.46 -9.55
N ASP A 82 45.48 -6.10 -9.03
CA ASP A 82 46.78 -6.15 -9.70
C ASP A 82 47.51 -7.48 -9.41
N PRO A 83 47.67 -8.37 -10.40
CA PRO A 83 48.37 -9.65 -10.21
C PRO A 83 49.90 -9.50 -10.21
N ARG A 84 50.44 -8.29 -10.39
CA ARG A 84 51.88 -8.01 -10.50
C ARG A 84 52.46 -7.61 -9.14
N GLY A 85 53.72 -7.17 -9.14
CA GLY A 85 54.41 -6.69 -7.94
C GLY A 85 54.44 -7.75 -6.84
N LYS A 86 53.84 -7.45 -5.68
CA LYS A 86 53.80 -8.37 -4.52
C LYS A 86 53.00 -9.64 -4.79
N ASN A 87 52.04 -9.59 -5.71
CA ASN A 87 51.20 -10.73 -6.06
C ASN A 87 51.86 -11.69 -7.05
N ALA A 88 52.89 -11.27 -7.79
CA ALA A 88 53.50 -12.07 -8.84
C ALA A 88 54.07 -13.43 -8.33
N PRO A 89 54.79 -13.51 -7.19
CA PRO A 89 55.25 -14.80 -6.67
C PRO A 89 54.10 -15.74 -6.30
N TRP A 90 53.02 -15.21 -5.72
CA TRP A 90 51.83 -15.98 -5.33
C TRP A 90 51.08 -16.53 -6.56
N VAL A 91 50.90 -15.70 -7.59
CA VAL A 91 50.27 -16.11 -8.85
C VAL A 91 51.09 -17.21 -9.54
N LEU A 92 52.42 -17.08 -9.55
CA LEU A 92 53.31 -18.08 -10.16
C LEU A 92 53.26 -19.42 -9.41
N LEU A 93 53.34 -19.39 -8.08
CA LEU A 93 53.21 -20.61 -7.27
C LEU A 93 51.84 -21.28 -7.46
N ALA A 94 50.76 -20.50 -7.53
CA ALA A 94 49.42 -21.03 -7.77
C ALA A 94 49.29 -21.72 -9.13
N LYS A 95 49.92 -21.19 -10.19
CA LYS A 95 49.94 -21.83 -11.52
C LYS A 95 50.65 -23.18 -11.51
N GLU A 96 51.77 -23.28 -10.80
CA GLU A 96 52.50 -24.55 -10.64
C GLU A 96 51.69 -25.58 -9.82
N LEU A 97 51.04 -25.12 -8.74
CA LEU A 97 50.14 -25.96 -7.93
C LEU A 97 48.93 -26.43 -8.74
N ALA A 98 48.38 -25.59 -9.60
CA ALA A 98 47.22 -25.88 -10.44
C ALA A 98 47.45 -27.05 -11.39
N GLN A 99 48.64 -27.09 -12.03
CA GLN A 99 49.03 -28.20 -12.90
C GLN A 99 49.05 -29.53 -12.15
N SER A 100 49.51 -29.51 -10.91
CA SER A 100 49.62 -30.70 -10.05
C SER A 100 48.26 -31.17 -9.53
N LEU A 101 47.38 -30.23 -9.19
CA LEU A 101 46.05 -30.51 -8.63
C LEU A 101 44.95 -30.71 -9.68
N LYS A 102 45.25 -30.52 -10.97
CA LYS A 102 44.27 -30.53 -12.07
C LYS A 102 43.07 -29.63 -11.81
N LYS A 103 43.30 -28.47 -11.17
CA LYS A 103 42.29 -27.44 -10.89
C LYS A 103 42.76 -26.10 -11.47
N PRO A 104 41.85 -25.19 -11.90
CA PRO A 104 42.24 -23.85 -12.34
C PRO A 104 43.00 -23.09 -11.24
N TYR A 105 44.09 -22.39 -11.59
CA TYR A 105 44.91 -21.71 -10.60
C TYR A 105 44.19 -20.58 -9.86
N LEU A 106 43.18 -19.97 -10.49
CA LEU A 106 42.31 -18.99 -9.84
C LEU A 106 41.53 -19.58 -8.67
N MET A 107 41.21 -20.89 -8.69
CA MET A 107 40.60 -21.57 -7.54
C MET A 107 41.60 -21.88 -6.42
N ILE A 108 42.90 -21.75 -6.69
CA ILE A 108 43.95 -21.84 -5.65
C ILE A 108 44.17 -20.46 -5.04
N LEU A 109 44.27 -19.42 -5.87
CA LEU A 109 44.37 -18.04 -5.41
C LEU A 109 43.13 -17.57 -4.66
N ILE A 110 41.94 -18.00 -5.11
CA ILE A 110 40.64 -17.64 -4.55
C ILE A 110 39.88 -18.94 -4.26
N PRO A 111 40.09 -19.57 -3.09
CA PRO A 111 39.51 -20.89 -2.78
C PRO A 111 37.99 -20.94 -2.75
N LYS A 112 37.33 -19.79 -2.58
CA LYS A 112 35.87 -19.65 -2.50
C LYS A 112 35.17 -19.62 -3.86
N LEU A 113 35.93 -19.63 -4.96
CA LEU A 113 35.42 -19.40 -6.30
C LEU A 113 34.60 -20.58 -6.84
N SER A 114 33.47 -20.29 -7.47
CA SER A 114 32.60 -21.26 -8.15
C SER A 114 33.18 -21.72 -9.49
N THR A 115 32.72 -22.86 -10.01
CA THR A 115 33.29 -23.45 -11.24
C THR A 115 32.71 -22.88 -12.54
N ILE A 116 31.58 -22.17 -12.47
CA ILE A 116 30.80 -21.75 -13.65
C ILE A 116 30.41 -20.28 -13.50
N ASP A 117 30.63 -19.51 -14.56
CA ASP A 117 30.13 -18.13 -14.72
C ASP A 117 28.63 -18.12 -15.06
N PRO A 118 27.78 -17.37 -14.32
CA PRO A 118 26.34 -17.29 -14.60
C PRO A 118 25.98 -16.67 -15.95
N GLU A 119 26.84 -15.84 -16.57
CA GLU A 119 26.48 -15.14 -17.80
C GLU A 119 26.54 -16.03 -19.04
N LYS A 120 27.63 -16.80 -19.20
CA LYS A 120 27.85 -17.65 -20.37
C LYS A 120 27.88 -19.14 -20.05
N PHE A 121 27.69 -19.52 -18.79
CA PHE A 121 27.92 -20.88 -18.30
C PHE A 121 29.32 -21.41 -18.62
N SER A 122 30.29 -20.52 -18.84
CA SER A 122 31.67 -20.87 -19.15
C SER A 122 32.42 -21.31 -17.89
N ARG A 123 33.33 -22.27 -18.06
CA ARG A 123 34.25 -22.71 -17.00
C ARG A 123 35.47 -21.79 -16.95
N LEU A 124 36.11 -21.71 -15.78
CA LEU A 124 37.40 -21.03 -15.63
C LEU A 124 38.45 -21.66 -16.54
N GLU A 125 39.10 -20.84 -17.34
CA GLU A 125 40.22 -21.26 -18.18
C GLU A 125 41.53 -21.32 -17.35
N GLN A 126 42.45 -22.19 -17.75
CA GLN A 126 43.71 -22.39 -17.00
C GLN A 126 44.67 -21.18 -17.08
N ASP A 127 44.63 -20.38 -18.15
CA ASP A 127 45.55 -19.25 -18.39
C ASP A 127 44.90 -17.87 -18.25
N GLN A 128 43.71 -17.81 -17.65
CA GLN A 128 42.93 -16.58 -17.56
C GLN A 128 43.59 -15.53 -16.64
N ASP A 129 43.80 -14.29 -17.11
CA ASP A 129 44.31 -13.18 -16.27
C ASP A 129 43.34 -12.91 -15.09
N PRO A 130 43.80 -12.80 -13.83
CA PRO A 130 42.91 -12.54 -12.69
C PRO A 130 42.10 -11.25 -12.82
N ARG A 131 42.60 -10.25 -13.56
CA ARG A 131 41.88 -8.99 -13.82
C ARG A 131 40.75 -9.15 -14.83
N SER A 132 40.69 -10.25 -15.57
CA SER A 132 39.60 -10.50 -16.52
C SER A 132 38.27 -10.88 -15.84
N ILE A 133 38.29 -11.11 -14.52
CA ILE A 133 37.12 -11.45 -13.72
C ILE A 133 36.81 -10.40 -12.66
N TYR A 134 35.57 -10.37 -12.20
CA TYR A 134 35.14 -9.71 -10.96
C TYR A 134 34.26 -10.66 -10.15
N LEU A 135 34.23 -10.49 -8.83
CA LEU A 135 33.44 -11.33 -7.93
C LEU A 135 32.13 -10.63 -7.56
N SER A 136 31.07 -11.40 -7.36
CA SER A 136 29.82 -10.94 -6.75
C SER A 136 29.92 -10.76 -5.24
N ASP A 137 28.90 -10.15 -4.65
CA ASP A 137 28.81 -9.86 -3.22
C ASP A 137 28.88 -11.10 -2.31
N ASP A 138 28.51 -12.28 -2.84
CA ASP A 138 28.66 -13.55 -2.12
C ASP A 138 30.13 -14.00 -1.97
N GLY A 139 31.07 -13.34 -2.66
CA GLY A 139 32.50 -13.65 -2.68
C GLY A 139 32.85 -14.99 -3.32
N LYS A 140 31.89 -15.62 -4.03
CA LYS A 140 32.02 -16.98 -4.59
C LYS A 140 31.70 -17.01 -6.09
N THR A 141 30.68 -16.28 -6.49
CA THR A 141 30.26 -16.18 -7.88
C THR A 141 31.19 -15.22 -8.60
N TRP A 142 31.77 -15.67 -9.71
CA TRP A 142 32.67 -14.85 -10.54
C TRP A 142 32.02 -14.58 -11.88
N HIS A 143 32.38 -13.44 -12.45
CA HIS A 143 31.87 -12.95 -13.72
C HIS A 143 33.03 -12.52 -14.60
N ARG A 144 32.85 -12.63 -15.92
CA ARG A 144 33.88 -12.22 -16.89
C ARG A 144 33.63 -10.78 -17.35
N ILE A 145 34.64 -9.91 -17.26
CA ILE A 145 34.55 -8.52 -17.74
C ILE A 145 34.20 -8.47 -19.23
N GLN A 146 34.80 -9.36 -20.02
CA GLN A 146 34.54 -9.45 -21.44
C GLN A 146 33.07 -9.78 -21.75
N GLY A 147 32.40 -10.58 -20.90
CA GLY A 147 30.97 -10.90 -21.04
C GLY A 147 30.10 -9.67 -20.83
N LEU A 148 30.38 -8.92 -19.77
CA LEU A 148 29.71 -7.64 -19.50
C LEU A 148 29.97 -6.62 -20.62
N PHE A 149 31.21 -6.50 -21.10
CA PHE A 149 31.56 -5.60 -22.21
C PHE A 149 30.78 -5.91 -23.49
N GLU A 150 30.78 -7.17 -23.94
CA GLU A 150 30.04 -7.58 -25.15
C GLU A 150 28.53 -7.32 -25.03
N ARG A 151 27.97 -7.49 -23.83
CA ARG A 151 26.56 -7.15 -23.59
C ARG A 151 26.31 -5.67 -23.76
N LEU A 152 27.17 -4.81 -23.22
CA LEU A 152 27.02 -3.35 -23.28
C LEU A 152 27.16 -2.79 -24.70
N GLN A 153 27.69 -3.57 -25.64
CA GLN A 153 27.72 -3.20 -27.06
C GLN A 153 26.36 -3.38 -27.77
N GLN A 154 25.38 -4.05 -27.15
CA GLN A 154 24.06 -4.23 -27.76
C GLN A 154 23.21 -2.95 -27.67
N PRO A 155 22.45 -2.57 -28.71
CA PRO A 155 21.66 -1.33 -28.72
C PRO A 155 20.62 -1.19 -27.59
N SER A 156 20.11 -2.31 -27.09
CA SER A 156 19.11 -2.36 -26.02
C SER A 156 19.71 -2.76 -24.67
N ALA A 157 21.04 -2.77 -24.54
CA ALA A 157 21.71 -3.24 -23.34
C ALA A 157 21.36 -2.36 -22.12
N VAL A 158 21.09 -3.03 -21.00
CA VAL A 158 20.97 -2.39 -19.69
C VAL A 158 22.17 -2.83 -18.86
N PHE A 159 22.81 -1.91 -18.17
CA PHE A 159 23.93 -2.19 -17.28
C PHE A 159 23.47 -3.10 -16.13
N SER A 160 23.78 -4.39 -16.24
CA SER A 160 23.19 -5.45 -15.41
C SER A 160 24.03 -6.71 -15.40
N THR A 161 23.80 -7.56 -14.40
CA THR A 161 24.46 -8.87 -14.21
C THR A 161 23.44 -9.96 -13.82
N TYR A 162 23.86 -11.23 -13.77
CA TYR A 162 23.03 -12.40 -13.47
C TYR A 162 23.54 -13.18 -12.27
N ASP A 163 22.63 -13.63 -11.39
CA ASP A 163 23.01 -14.57 -10.33
C ASP A 163 22.68 -16.01 -10.75
N LEU A 164 23.49 -17.00 -10.35
CA LEU A 164 23.27 -18.43 -10.66
C LEU A 164 21.87 -18.94 -10.23
N LYS A 165 21.20 -18.25 -9.30
CA LYS A 165 19.87 -18.61 -8.77
C LYS A 165 18.72 -17.82 -9.40
N LYS A 166 18.98 -16.75 -10.16
CA LYS A 166 17.95 -15.82 -10.66
C LYS A 166 17.98 -15.78 -12.19
N ILE A 167 16.82 -16.04 -12.80
CA ILE A 167 16.65 -15.97 -14.27
C ILE A 167 16.61 -14.52 -14.76
N LYS A 168 16.26 -13.56 -13.89
CA LYS A 168 16.16 -12.14 -14.24
C LYS A 168 17.47 -11.39 -13.97
N PRO A 169 17.89 -10.48 -14.87
CA PRO A 169 19.05 -9.63 -14.63
C PRO A 169 18.80 -8.68 -13.44
N ARG A 170 19.85 -8.32 -12.72
CA ARG A 170 19.85 -7.32 -11.64
C ARG A 170 20.92 -6.26 -11.86
N ALA A 171 20.85 -5.15 -11.12
CA ALA A 171 21.88 -4.13 -11.15
C ALA A 171 23.20 -4.70 -10.59
N LEU A 172 24.34 -4.19 -11.09
CA LEU A 172 25.62 -4.46 -10.44
C LEU A 172 25.65 -3.74 -9.09
N THR A 173 26.16 -4.40 -8.05
CA THR A 173 26.31 -3.79 -6.73
C THR A 173 27.46 -2.79 -6.74
N LEU A 174 27.47 -1.87 -5.78
CA LEU A 174 28.59 -0.94 -5.60
C LEU A 174 29.91 -1.65 -5.31
N ARG A 175 29.88 -2.83 -4.67
CA ARG A 175 31.08 -3.65 -4.44
C ARG A 175 31.59 -4.32 -5.72
N GLU A 176 30.69 -4.82 -6.55
CA GLU A 176 31.05 -5.36 -7.88
C GLU A 176 31.68 -4.26 -8.75
N MET A 177 31.08 -3.07 -8.78
CA MET A 177 31.62 -1.92 -9.50
C MET A 177 32.96 -1.43 -8.92
N PHE A 178 33.10 -1.42 -7.59
CA PHE A 178 34.37 -1.14 -6.92
C PHE A 178 35.48 -2.07 -7.43
N ARG A 179 35.22 -3.38 -7.42
CA ARG A 179 36.19 -4.39 -7.90
C ARG A 179 36.55 -4.21 -9.37
N ILE A 180 35.62 -3.75 -10.20
CA ILE A 180 35.86 -3.44 -11.62
C ILE A 180 36.76 -2.20 -11.74
N ARG A 181 36.46 -1.13 -10.98
CA ARG A 181 37.20 0.13 -10.98
C ARG A 181 38.62 -0.01 -10.47
N SER A 182 38.86 -0.83 -9.45
CA SER A 182 40.18 -0.95 -8.78
C SER A 182 41.25 -1.70 -9.59
N LYS A 183 40.95 -2.14 -10.81
CA LYS A 183 41.87 -2.89 -11.68
C LYS A 183 42.96 -2.00 -12.27
N LYS A 184 44.22 -2.44 -12.17
CA LYS A 184 45.41 -1.67 -12.57
C LYS A 184 46.22 -2.39 -13.66
N GLY A 185 46.88 -1.60 -14.51
CA GLY A 185 47.81 -2.06 -15.54
C GLY A 185 47.63 -1.32 -16.87
N GLU A 186 48.74 -0.98 -17.52
CA GLU A 186 48.74 -0.32 -18.83
C GLU A 186 48.19 -1.27 -19.92
N GLU A 187 48.35 -2.57 -19.73
CA GLU A 187 47.81 -3.63 -20.56
C GLU A 187 46.27 -3.72 -20.55
N LEU A 188 45.61 -3.01 -19.64
CA LEU A 188 44.14 -2.89 -19.63
C LEU A 188 43.63 -1.83 -20.62
N ALA A 189 44.52 -0.98 -21.13
CA ALA A 189 44.15 0.03 -22.10
C ALA A 189 43.70 -0.63 -23.41
N LYS A 190 42.54 -0.20 -23.92
CA LYS A 190 41.96 -0.72 -25.16
C LYS A 190 41.53 0.42 -26.05
N GLU A 191 41.76 0.27 -27.35
CA GLU A 191 41.22 1.15 -28.38
C GLU A 191 39.89 0.58 -28.89
N ILE A 192 38.83 1.38 -28.80
CA ILE A 192 37.48 0.99 -29.23
C ILE A 192 36.90 2.16 -30.03
N HIS A 193 36.50 1.90 -31.28
CA HIS A 193 35.95 2.93 -32.19
C HIS A 193 36.83 4.18 -32.31
N ASN A 194 38.15 4.01 -32.44
CA ASN A 194 39.17 5.07 -32.53
C ASN A 194 39.31 5.96 -31.26
N GLU A 195 38.82 5.50 -30.12
CA GLU A 195 39.09 6.13 -28.83
C GLU A 195 39.85 5.16 -27.91
N THR A 196 40.89 5.68 -27.27
CA THR A 196 41.67 4.93 -26.28
C THR A 196 41.05 5.12 -24.90
N TYR A 197 40.76 3.99 -24.24
CA TYR A 197 40.27 3.93 -22.87
C TYR A 197 41.37 3.37 -21.97
N ALA A 198 41.58 3.97 -20.82
CA ALA A 198 42.64 3.55 -19.89
C ALA A 198 42.39 2.15 -19.32
N ASN A 199 41.12 1.81 -19.07
CA ASN A 199 40.68 0.50 -18.62
C ASN A 199 39.16 0.34 -18.90
N PHE A 200 38.58 -0.78 -18.48
CA PHE A 200 37.15 -1.04 -18.69
C PHE A 200 36.22 -0.08 -17.89
N TRP A 201 36.65 0.40 -16.72
CA TRP A 201 35.87 1.40 -15.96
C TRP A 201 35.80 2.74 -16.69
N ASP A 202 36.91 3.18 -17.27
CA ASP A 202 36.96 4.39 -18.11
C ASP A 202 36.01 4.28 -19.31
N TYR A 203 35.91 3.09 -19.92
CA TYR A 203 34.89 2.81 -20.95
C TYR A 203 33.47 2.92 -20.40
N ILE A 204 33.17 2.33 -19.24
CA ILE A 204 31.84 2.43 -18.61
C ILE A 204 31.47 3.90 -18.38
N ILE A 205 32.33 4.67 -17.73
CA ILE A 205 32.04 6.07 -17.37
C ILE A 205 31.87 6.97 -18.60
N ARG A 206 32.69 6.78 -19.64
CA ARG A 206 32.66 7.66 -20.82
C ARG A 206 31.59 7.29 -21.85
N ARG A 207 31.21 6.00 -21.96
CA ARG A 207 30.28 5.52 -23.01
C ARG A 207 28.96 4.98 -22.49
N VAL A 208 28.92 4.42 -21.29
CA VAL A 208 27.75 3.72 -20.76
C VAL A 208 27.02 4.58 -19.74
N ALA A 209 27.70 5.18 -18.78
CA ALA A 209 27.09 6.04 -17.76
C ALA A 209 26.22 7.19 -18.32
N PRO A 210 26.56 7.86 -19.45
CA PRO A 210 25.69 8.87 -20.05
C PRO A 210 24.30 8.36 -20.47
N THR A 211 24.14 7.04 -20.65
CA THR A 211 22.85 6.43 -21.04
C THR A 211 22.02 5.98 -19.84
N TRP A 212 22.60 5.92 -18.64
CA TRP A 212 21.92 5.38 -17.46
C TRP A 212 20.69 6.19 -17.03
N GLN A 213 20.66 7.50 -17.28
CA GLN A 213 19.48 8.33 -16.99
C GLN A 213 18.37 8.25 -18.06
N GLN A 214 18.60 7.57 -19.19
CA GLN A 214 17.60 7.48 -20.28
C GLN A 214 16.41 6.58 -19.93
N LYS A 215 16.58 5.67 -18.95
CA LYS A 215 15.55 4.75 -18.46
C LYS A 215 15.50 4.84 -16.93
N GLY A 216 14.36 4.43 -16.35
CA GLY A 216 14.12 4.55 -14.91
C GLY A 216 13.96 5.99 -14.42
N LYS A 217 13.83 6.13 -13.10
CA LYS A 217 13.68 7.40 -12.40
C LYS A 217 14.61 7.46 -11.19
N CYS A 218 14.91 8.67 -10.73
CA CYS A 218 15.61 8.87 -9.47
C CYS A 218 14.79 8.28 -8.30
N PRO A 219 15.36 7.41 -7.46
CA PRO A 219 14.72 6.91 -6.25
C PRO A 219 14.71 8.01 -5.16
N ASP A 220 13.75 8.94 -5.26
CA ASP A 220 13.69 10.16 -4.42
C ASP A 220 13.67 9.87 -2.90
N HIS A 221 13.03 8.77 -2.50
CA HIS A 221 12.98 8.32 -1.11
C HIS A 221 14.34 8.00 -0.49
N LEU A 222 15.39 7.76 -1.30
CA LEU A 222 16.75 7.53 -0.83
C LEU A 222 17.55 8.82 -0.66
N LEU A 223 17.09 9.96 -1.20
CA LEU A 223 17.82 11.23 -1.14
C LEU A 223 18.00 11.78 0.29
N PRO A 224 17.01 11.68 1.21
CA PRO A 224 17.24 12.02 2.61
C PRO A 224 18.33 11.17 3.26
N GLN A 225 18.39 9.87 2.92
CA GLN A 225 19.44 8.99 3.43
C GLN A 225 20.81 9.33 2.85
N LEU A 226 20.87 9.68 1.56
CA LEU A 226 22.11 10.16 0.92
C LEU A 226 22.59 11.45 1.58
N LEU A 227 21.69 12.39 1.90
CA LEU A 227 22.03 13.59 2.66
C LEU A 227 22.64 13.21 4.02
N GLU A 228 22.00 12.32 4.78
CA GLU A 228 22.48 11.87 6.09
C GLU A 228 23.88 11.23 6.02
N VAL A 229 24.18 10.45 4.95
CA VAL A 229 25.53 9.94 4.69
C VAL A 229 26.54 11.08 4.55
N VAL A 230 26.20 12.14 3.80
CA VAL A 230 27.04 13.33 3.67
C VAL A 230 27.19 14.04 5.02
N GLU A 231 26.12 14.20 5.80
CA GLU A 231 26.15 14.86 7.11
C GLU A 231 27.07 14.14 8.10
N LEU A 232 26.98 12.81 8.16
CA LEU A 232 27.81 11.99 9.05
C LEU A 232 29.28 12.08 8.68
N TYR A 233 29.62 12.12 7.38
CA TYR A 233 30.99 12.33 6.94
C TYR A 233 31.55 13.66 7.45
N PHE A 234 30.85 14.78 7.17
CA PHE A 234 31.32 16.10 7.58
C PHE A 234 31.35 16.28 9.11
N SER A 235 30.41 15.68 9.83
CA SER A 235 30.36 15.71 11.29
C SER A 235 31.53 14.95 11.91
N ALA A 236 31.82 13.74 11.40
CA ALA A 236 32.96 12.95 11.85
C ALA A 236 34.29 13.67 11.58
N LYS A 237 34.45 14.29 10.40
CA LYS A 237 35.63 15.11 10.09
C LYS A 237 35.75 16.34 10.98
N ALA A 238 34.66 17.05 11.24
CA ALA A 238 34.67 18.23 12.12
C ALA A 238 35.04 17.91 13.57
N SER A 239 34.58 16.75 14.07
CA SER A 239 34.83 16.29 15.44
C SER A 239 36.06 15.39 15.59
N ASN A 240 36.80 15.15 14.50
CA ASN A 240 37.93 14.21 14.44
C ASN A 240 37.58 12.81 14.99
N GLN A 241 36.37 12.34 14.69
CA GLN A 241 35.83 11.03 15.10
C GLN A 241 36.07 9.97 14.02
N ASP A 242 35.94 8.69 14.40
CA ASP A 242 36.01 7.56 13.47
C ASP A 242 34.80 7.54 12.53
N LEU A 243 35.02 7.08 11.30
CA LEU A 243 34.04 7.03 10.21
C LEU A 243 33.12 5.80 10.28
N GLN A 244 33.00 5.12 11.44
CA GLN A 244 32.16 3.91 11.55
C GLN A 244 30.68 4.20 11.31
N GLU A 245 30.16 5.29 11.88
CA GLU A 245 28.75 5.65 11.69
C GLU A 245 28.46 6.01 10.22
N PHE A 246 29.36 6.75 9.59
CA PHE A 246 29.33 7.02 8.15
C PHE A 246 29.31 5.71 7.33
N LYS A 247 30.25 4.78 7.59
CA LYS A 247 30.32 3.47 6.89
C LYS A 247 29.08 2.63 7.12
N LYS A 248 28.51 2.64 8.33
CA LYS A 248 27.26 1.95 8.66
C LYS A 248 26.09 2.55 7.89
N LYS A 249 25.99 3.88 7.82
CA LYS A 249 24.89 4.54 7.10
C LYS A 249 25.01 4.35 5.59
N LEU A 250 26.21 4.44 5.03
CA LEU A 250 26.47 4.11 3.63
C LEU A 250 26.04 2.69 3.31
N LYS A 251 26.37 1.72 4.18
CA LYS A 251 25.92 0.33 4.01
C LYS A 251 24.39 0.20 3.99
N ASN A 252 23.68 0.92 4.85
CA ASN A 252 22.21 0.90 4.85
C ASN A 252 21.64 1.50 3.55
N LEU A 253 22.18 2.63 3.09
CA LEU A 253 21.79 3.23 1.81
C LEU A 253 21.97 2.24 0.65
N ILE A 254 23.06 1.47 0.64
CA ILE A 254 23.32 0.45 -0.39
C ILE A 254 22.27 -0.66 -0.34
N ILE A 255 21.96 -1.17 0.86
CA ILE A 255 20.94 -2.21 1.05
C ILE A 255 19.57 -1.72 0.56
N ASP A 256 19.21 -0.49 0.90
CA ASP A 256 17.92 0.09 0.49
C ASP A 256 17.87 0.34 -1.02
N LEU A 257 18.99 0.78 -1.63
CA LEU A 257 19.12 0.94 -3.08
C LEU A 257 18.92 -0.39 -3.82
N GLU A 258 19.42 -1.51 -3.29
CA GLU A 258 19.25 -2.85 -3.88
C GLU A 258 17.79 -3.33 -3.90
N THR A 259 16.89 -2.69 -3.14
CA THR A 259 15.45 -2.97 -3.19
C THR A 259 14.73 -2.28 -4.36
N CYS A 260 15.39 -1.32 -5.00
CA CYS A 260 14.82 -0.56 -6.12
C CYS A 260 14.85 -1.35 -7.45
N PRO A 261 14.02 -0.98 -8.44
CA PRO A 261 14.11 -1.52 -9.79
C PRO A 261 15.48 -1.29 -10.43
N LEU A 262 15.93 -2.23 -11.27
CA LEU A 262 17.20 -2.18 -12.00
C LEU A 262 17.43 -0.83 -12.71
N GLU A 263 16.41 -0.32 -13.41
CA GLU A 263 16.53 0.93 -14.16
C GLU A 263 16.69 2.15 -13.24
N ASP A 264 15.99 2.18 -12.11
CA ASP A 264 16.08 3.27 -11.12
C ASP A 264 17.44 3.28 -10.42
N ILE A 265 18.01 2.09 -10.15
CA ILE A 265 19.37 1.95 -9.60
C ILE A 265 20.40 2.52 -10.58
N ASN A 266 20.32 2.14 -11.85
CA ASN A 266 21.22 2.67 -12.87
C ASN A 266 21.04 4.19 -13.04
N HIS A 267 19.80 4.68 -13.06
CA HIS A 267 19.50 6.10 -13.10
C HIS A 267 20.20 6.82 -11.94
N PHE A 268 20.09 6.30 -10.72
CA PHE A 268 20.74 6.86 -9.53
C PHE A 268 22.26 6.90 -9.66
N TYR A 269 22.89 5.81 -10.10
CA TYR A 269 24.33 5.76 -10.38
C TYR A 269 24.76 6.78 -11.44
N GLY A 270 23.91 7.02 -12.44
CA GLY A 270 24.14 7.91 -13.56
C GLY A 270 23.89 9.38 -13.26
N ILE A 271 23.49 9.78 -12.05
CA ILE A 271 23.28 11.18 -11.69
C ILE A 271 24.59 11.95 -11.86
N GLU A 272 24.59 12.97 -12.71
CA GLU A 272 25.76 13.83 -12.95
C GLU A 272 25.85 14.90 -11.84
N ILE A 273 26.98 14.90 -11.14
CA ILE A 273 27.33 15.84 -10.08
C ILE A 273 28.31 16.86 -10.64
N TYR A 274 27.87 18.11 -10.73
CA TYR A 274 28.66 19.22 -11.25
C TYR A 274 29.64 19.75 -10.19
N GLY A 275 30.90 19.34 -10.33
CA GLY A 275 32.02 19.84 -9.52
C GLY A 275 32.61 21.15 -10.06
N LYS A 276 33.60 21.70 -9.34
CA LYS A 276 34.27 22.94 -9.75
C LYS A 276 35.21 22.73 -10.94
N GLU A 277 35.98 21.66 -10.89
CA GLU A 277 36.97 21.34 -11.93
C GLU A 277 36.36 20.38 -12.96
N HIS A 278 35.79 19.26 -12.51
CA HIS A 278 35.28 18.19 -13.38
C HIS A 278 33.90 17.73 -12.89
N ASN A 279 33.07 17.26 -13.83
CA ASN A 279 31.83 16.58 -13.50
C ASN A 279 32.13 15.12 -13.13
N HIS A 280 31.37 14.58 -12.19
CA HIS A 280 31.49 13.19 -11.76
C HIS A 280 30.11 12.54 -11.73
N TYR A 281 30.03 11.25 -12.03
CA TYR A 281 28.80 10.51 -11.77
C TYR A 281 28.68 10.16 -10.29
N LEU A 282 27.46 10.09 -9.77
CA LEU A 282 27.20 9.74 -8.37
C LEU A 282 27.83 8.40 -8.00
N VAL A 283 27.85 7.43 -8.92
CA VAL A 283 28.56 6.15 -8.70
C VAL A 283 30.02 6.35 -8.32
N ASP A 284 30.75 7.25 -8.99
CA ASP A 284 32.17 7.48 -8.69
C ASP A 284 32.35 8.09 -7.31
N VAL A 285 31.43 8.97 -6.88
CA VAL A 285 31.43 9.54 -5.53
C VAL A 285 31.16 8.46 -4.48
N LEU A 286 30.17 7.60 -4.73
CA LEU A 286 29.84 6.50 -3.82
C LEU A 286 30.97 5.46 -3.73
N LEU A 287 31.69 5.22 -4.83
CA LEU A 287 32.87 4.36 -4.84
C LEU A 287 34.04 4.99 -4.07
N ASP A 288 34.24 6.30 -4.18
CA ASP A 288 35.26 7.03 -3.41
C ASP A 288 35.02 6.97 -1.89
N CYS A 289 33.76 6.81 -1.46
CA CYS A 289 33.43 6.59 -0.06
C CYS A 289 34.04 5.30 0.54
N PHE A 290 34.39 4.31 -0.29
CA PHE A 290 35.09 3.10 0.18
C PHE A 290 36.59 3.31 0.39
N GLU A 291 37.22 4.17 -0.41
CA GLU A 291 38.68 4.40 -0.40
C GLU A 291 39.11 5.62 0.41
N GLU A 292 38.16 6.47 0.81
CA GLU A 292 38.44 7.75 1.49
C GLU A 292 39.43 8.63 0.68
N SER A 293 39.13 8.82 -0.61
CA SER A 293 40.00 9.55 -1.55
C SER A 293 40.26 11.01 -1.08
N CYS A 294 41.40 11.58 -1.46
CA CYS A 294 41.77 12.95 -1.08
C CYS A 294 40.78 14.02 -1.57
N SER A 295 39.95 13.72 -2.58
CA SER A 295 38.93 14.63 -3.14
C SER A 295 37.50 14.31 -2.67
N LEU A 296 37.31 13.32 -1.80
CA LEU A 296 35.99 12.90 -1.35
C LEU A 296 35.21 14.02 -0.67
N GLU A 297 35.88 14.87 0.13
CA GLU A 297 35.22 16.00 0.80
C GLU A 297 34.59 16.99 -0.19
N GLU A 298 35.31 17.35 -1.25
CA GLU A 298 34.80 18.24 -2.30
C GLU A 298 33.63 17.59 -3.04
N LYS A 299 33.78 16.31 -3.43
CA LYS A 299 32.72 15.56 -4.13
C LYS A 299 31.45 15.44 -3.29
N LEU A 300 31.55 15.19 -1.98
CA LEU A 300 30.39 15.14 -1.10
C LEU A 300 29.74 16.52 -0.88
N ALA A 301 30.51 17.60 -0.87
CA ALA A 301 29.96 18.95 -0.89
C ALA A 301 29.21 19.25 -2.20
N ASP A 302 29.68 18.74 -3.33
CA ASP A 302 29.01 18.85 -4.62
C ASP A 302 27.72 18.02 -4.67
N VAL A 303 27.71 16.83 -4.06
CA VAL A 303 26.49 16.04 -3.85
C VAL A 303 25.47 16.81 -2.99
N ALA A 304 25.90 17.42 -1.88
CA ALA A 304 25.02 18.27 -1.06
C ALA A 304 24.45 19.45 -1.86
N ARG A 305 25.25 20.05 -2.75
CA ARG A 305 24.80 21.13 -3.65
C ARG A 305 23.77 20.62 -4.67
N TRP A 306 23.99 19.44 -5.23
CA TRP A 306 23.05 18.81 -6.14
C TRP A 306 21.73 18.49 -5.42
N LEU A 307 21.78 17.88 -4.24
CA LEU A 307 20.60 17.51 -3.44
C LEU A 307 19.68 18.71 -3.20
N CYS A 308 20.20 19.83 -2.71
CA CYS A 308 19.37 21.03 -2.45
C CYS A 308 18.93 21.76 -3.73
N ARG A 309 19.64 21.60 -4.85
CA ARG A 309 19.14 22.05 -6.17
C ARG A 309 18.04 21.14 -6.68
N TYR A 310 18.11 19.85 -6.43
CA TYR A 310 17.07 18.90 -6.78
C TYR A 310 15.82 19.16 -5.94
N ASP A 311 15.94 19.14 -4.62
CA ASP A 311 14.90 19.43 -3.64
C ASP A 311 15.39 20.40 -2.53
N PRO A 312 14.88 21.65 -2.48
CA PRO A 312 15.26 22.65 -1.48
C PRO A 312 14.95 22.28 -0.02
N THR A 313 14.20 21.21 0.23
CA THR A 313 13.97 20.69 1.59
C THR A 313 15.17 19.90 2.12
N LEU A 314 16.04 19.41 1.22
CA LEU A 314 17.23 18.61 1.55
C LEU A 314 18.42 19.52 1.91
N VAL A 315 18.29 20.21 3.05
CA VAL A 315 19.32 21.10 3.59
C VAL A 315 19.88 20.52 4.89
N SER A 316 21.21 20.34 4.92
CA SER A 316 21.91 19.85 6.10
C SER A 316 22.01 20.88 7.20
N LYS A 317 22.02 20.41 8.45
CA LYS A 317 22.33 21.22 9.64
C LYS A 317 23.83 21.32 9.92
N CYS A 318 24.67 20.63 9.16
CA CYS A 318 26.12 20.60 9.36
C CYS A 318 26.75 21.95 9.01
N LYS A 319 27.53 22.52 9.94
CA LYS A 319 28.16 23.83 9.77
C LYS A 319 29.14 23.90 8.58
N ASN A 320 29.77 22.79 8.24
CA ASN A 320 30.73 22.73 7.12
C ASN A 320 30.06 22.86 5.75
N LEU A 321 28.75 22.61 5.66
CA LEU A 321 27.97 22.74 4.43
C LEU A 321 27.29 24.12 4.30
N ILE A 322 27.36 24.98 5.33
CA ILE A 322 26.84 26.36 5.30
C ILE A 322 27.25 27.14 4.03
N PRO A 323 28.51 27.10 3.56
CA PRO A 323 28.91 27.83 2.37
C PRO A 323 28.09 27.45 1.13
N VAL A 324 27.74 26.16 1.00
CA VAL A 324 26.91 25.66 -0.11
C VAL A 324 25.51 26.28 -0.05
N TYR A 325 24.88 26.24 1.12
CA TYR A 325 23.51 26.72 1.29
C TYR A 325 23.38 28.23 1.21
N LYS A 326 24.39 28.97 1.67
CA LYS A 326 24.43 30.43 1.57
C LYS A 326 24.53 30.90 0.11
N ILE A 327 25.31 30.21 -0.72
CA ILE A 327 25.43 30.52 -2.16
C ILE A 327 24.10 30.26 -2.88
N LEU A 328 23.42 29.17 -2.54
CA LEU A 328 22.16 28.80 -3.17
C LEU A 328 20.93 29.50 -2.59
N LYS A 329 21.09 30.25 -1.49
CA LYS A 329 19.99 30.90 -0.76
C LYS A 329 18.86 29.92 -0.41
N VAL A 330 19.23 28.76 0.11
CA VAL A 330 18.33 27.70 0.61
C VAL A 330 18.40 27.61 2.13
N GLY A 331 17.41 26.97 2.75
CA GLY A 331 17.36 26.85 4.21
C GLY A 331 17.25 28.20 4.90
N GLU A 332 18.01 28.40 5.98
CA GLU A 332 18.04 29.66 6.75
C GLU A 332 18.48 30.88 5.92
N TYR A 333 19.07 30.67 4.74
CA TYR A 333 19.52 31.74 3.83
C TYR A 333 18.48 32.12 2.78
N PHE A 334 17.27 31.55 2.83
CA PHE A 334 16.17 31.93 1.96
C PHE A 334 15.62 33.30 2.37
N ASP A 335 15.86 34.30 1.51
CA ASP A 335 15.56 35.71 1.77
C ASP A 335 14.34 36.23 1.00
N VAL A 336 13.87 37.42 1.40
CA VAL A 336 12.73 38.11 0.78
C VAL A 336 12.95 38.38 -0.72
N THR A 337 14.19 38.63 -1.14
CA THR A 337 14.52 38.86 -2.56
C THR A 337 14.28 37.61 -3.39
N HIS A 338 14.73 36.46 -2.90
CA HIS A 338 14.54 35.17 -3.55
C HIS A 338 13.05 34.77 -3.54
N LEU A 339 12.33 35.02 -2.45
CA LEU A 339 10.88 34.84 -2.39
C LEU A 339 10.16 35.62 -3.49
N SER A 340 10.46 36.92 -3.66
CA SER A 340 9.85 37.75 -4.71
C SER A 340 10.14 37.21 -6.11
N GLN A 341 11.35 36.70 -6.35
CA GLN A 341 11.71 36.08 -7.63
C GLN A 341 10.94 34.78 -7.90
N LEU A 342 10.69 33.96 -6.89
CA LEU A 342 9.91 32.74 -7.01
C LEU A 342 8.41 33.06 -7.21
N LEU A 343 7.88 34.04 -6.50
CA LEU A 343 6.50 34.51 -6.68
C LEU A 343 6.26 35.04 -8.10
N ALA A 344 7.21 35.78 -8.66
CA ALA A 344 7.13 36.29 -10.03
C ALA A 344 7.14 35.19 -11.11
N LYS A 345 7.62 33.98 -10.77
CA LYS A 345 7.64 32.80 -11.65
C LYS A 345 6.42 31.90 -11.49
N LEU A 346 5.50 32.21 -10.58
CA LEU A 346 4.27 31.45 -10.44
C LEU A 346 3.41 31.66 -11.68
N ASP A 347 3.27 30.60 -12.47
CA ASP A 347 2.32 30.58 -13.56
C ASP A 347 0.90 30.49 -12.97
N SER A 348 0.02 31.40 -13.40
CA SER A 348 -1.35 31.43 -12.95
C SER A 348 -2.29 31.67 -14.14
N ASN A 349 -2.45 30.62 -14.94
CA ASN A 349 -3.52 30.50 -15.94
C ASN A 349 -4.94 30.51 -15.32
N VAL A 350 -5.03 30.54 -13.99
CA VAL A 350 -6.29 30.66 -13.24
C VAL A 350 -6.67 32.13 -13.06
N VAL A 351 -7.84 32.49 -13.61
CA VAL A 351 -8.47 33.81 -13.46
C VAL A 351 -8.66 34.12 -11.96
N GLY A 352 -8.09 35.25 -11.51
CA GLY A 352 -8.20 35.74 -10.12
C GLY A 352 -6.98 35.47 -9.23
N ILE A 353 -6.06 34.58 -9.62
CA ILE A 353 -4.82 34.32 -8.87
C ILE A 353 -3.72 35.33 -9.22
N THR A 354 -3.55 35.64 -10.51
CA THR A 354 -2.51 36.58 -10.98
C THR A 354 -2.53 37.93 -10.26
N PRO A 355 -3.70 38.60 -10.09
CA PRO A 355 -3.76 39.87 -9.37
C PRO A 355 -3.34 39.73 -7.90
N LYS A 356 -3.68 38.60 -7.25
CA LYS A 356 -3.31 38.32 -5.86
C LYS A 356 -1.81 38.07 -5.70
N VAL A 357 -1.18 37.41 -6.67
CA VAL A 357 0.28 37.26 -6.72
C VAL A 357 0.96 38.63 -6.85
N GLN A 358 0.47 39.48 -7.77
CA GLN A 358 1.02 40.83 -7.96
C GLN A 358 0.83 41.72 -6.72
N GLU A 359 -0.34 41.66 -6.09
CA GLU A 359 -0.62 42.34 -4.82
C GLU A 359 0.37 41.89 -3.72
N LEU A 360 0.63 40.59 -3.62
CA LEU A 360 1.58 40.04 -2.66
C LEU A 360 3.02 40.50 -2.94
N ILE A 361 3.46 40.52 -4.20
CA ILE A 361 4.79 41.02 -4.60
C ILE A 361 4.93 42.52 -4.28
N ALA A 362 3.90 43.32 -4.56
CA ALA A 362 3.87 44.74 -4.24
C ALA A 362 3.92 44.97 -2.72
N LYS A 363 3.19 44.17 -1.95
CA LYS A 363 3.21 44.19 -0.48
C LYS A 363 4.59 43.83 0.06
N ILE A 364 5.23 42.80 -0.47
CA ILE A 364 6.60 42.43 -0.10
C ILE A 364 7.57 43.58 -0.38
N SER A 365 7.39 44.29 -1.50
CA SER A 365 8.23 45.44 -1.85
C SER A 365 8.04 46.64 -0.90
N THR A 366 6.85 46.82 -0.33
CA THR A 366 6.52 47.96 0.56
C THR A 366 6.71 47.67 2.06
N THR A 367 6.54 46.41 2.49
CA THR A 367 6.68 45.99 3.91
C THR A 367 7.95 45.19 4.20
N GLY A 368 8.68 44.74 3.17
CA GLY A 368 9.77 43.75 3.28
C GLY A 368 11.13 44.27 3.73
N VAL A 369 11.26 45.52 4.16
CA VAL A 369 12.51 46.03 4.77
C VAL A 369 12.49 45.78 6.28
N ILE A 370 12.48 44.52 6.68
CA ILE A 370 12.78 44.12 8.06
C ILE A 370 14.31 44.04 8.18
N PRO A 371 14.93 44.56 9.25
CA PRO A 371 16.36 44.36 9.48
C PRO A 371 16.66 42.84 9.49
N ASN A 372 17.60 42.42 8.63
CA ASN A 372 18.07 41.03 8.38
C ASN A 372 17.40 40.24 7.24
N GLY A 373 16.42 40.80 6.51
CA GLY A 373 15.90 40.14 5.29
C GLY A 373 15.06 38.87 5.50
N ALA A 374 14.57 38.65 6.72
CA ALA A 374 13.69 37.54 7.09
C ALA A 374 12.25 37.74 6.59
N ILE A 375 11.55 36.64 6.27
CA ILE A 375 10.16 36.67 5.78
C ILE A 375 9.19 36.72 6.97
N SER A 376 8.27 37.69 6.97
CA SER A 376 7.33 37.90 8.08
C SER A 376 6.24 36.82 8.13
N LYS A 377 5.69 36.55 9.32
CA LYS A 377 4.59 35.57 9.51
C LYS A 377 3.33 35.98 8.74
N GLU A 378 3.09 37.28 8.59
CA GLU A 378 1.98 37.83 7.83
C GLU A 378 2.10 37.51 6.34
N ILE A 379 3.32 37.60 5.77
CA ILE A 379 3.58 37.21 4.37
C ILE A 379 3.30 35.71 4.19
N ILE A 380 3.75 34.86 5.12
CA ILE A 380 3.49 33.41 5.09
C ILE A 380 1.99 33.11 5.14
N LEU A 381 1.22 33.84 5.96
CA LEU A 381 -0.23 33.67 6.03
C LEU A 381 -0.92 34.03 4.69
N GLU A 382 -0.49 35.10 4.03
CA GLU A 382 -1.00 35.46 2.70
C GLU A 382 -0.62 34.42 1.63
N ILE A 383 0.58 33.87 1.70
CA ILE A 383 0.97 32.74 0.83
C ILE A 383 0.04 31.55 1.08
N ARG A 384 -0.24 31.16 2.33
CA ARG A 384 -1.18 30.07 2.63
C ARG A 384 -2.57 30.30 2.03
N LYS A 385 -3.10 31.53 2.13
CA LYS A 385 -4.38 31.90 1.50
C LYS A 385 -4.32 31.78 -0.02
N LEU A 386 -3.21 32.19 -0.64
CA LEU A 386 -3.00 32.08 -2.08
C LEU A 386 -3.00 30.62 -2.56
N TYR A 387 -2.30 29.72 -1.84
CA TYR A 387 -2.32 28.29 -2.16
C TYR A 387 -3.70 27.67 -1.95
N ALA A 388 -4.41 28.03 -0.87
CA ALA A 388 -5.78 27.56 -0.65
C ALA A 388 -6.73 27.99 -1.77
N LEU A 389 -6.63 29.25 -2.21
CA LEU A 389 -7.41 29.76 -3.34
C LEU A 389 -7.10 28.98 -4.63
N ARG A 390 -5.81 28.72 -4.90
CA ARG A 390 -5.39 27.91 -6.05
C ARG A 390 -5.91 26.49 -5.98
N TRP A 391 -5.77 25.84 -4.83
CA TRP A 391 -6.22 24.46 -4.66
C TRP A 391 -7.70 24.30 -5.01
N GLN A 392 -8.56 25.23 -4.57
CA GLN A 392 -9.98 25.22 -4.90
C GLN A 392 -10.27 25.36 -6.40
N SER A 393 -9.38 25.97 -7.19
CA SER A 393 -9.56 26.14 -8.63
C SER A 393 -8.96 25.02 -9.48
N ILE A 394 -7.98 24.27 -8.95
CA ILE A 394 -7.28 23.22 -9.71
C ILE A 394 -7.61 21.79 -9.28
N LYS A 395 -8.17 21.59 -8.08
CA LYS A 395 -8.50 20.27 -7.55
C LYS A 395 -9.39 19.50 -8.52
N ASP A 396 -9.06 18.22 -8.71
CA ASP A 396 -9.76 17.30 -9.61
C ASP A 396 -9.78 17.76 -11.09
N THR A 397 -8.98 18.76 -11.47
CA THR A 397 -8.76 19.20 -12.86
C THR A 397 -7.41 18.68 -13.39
N PRO A 398 -7.11 18.76 -14.70
CA PRO A 398 -5.80 18.40 -15.24
C PRO A 398 -4.61 19.15 -14.61
N ASN A 399 -4.85 20.31 -13.98
CA ASN A 399 -3.84 21.13 -13.33
C ASN A 399 -3.64 20.79 -11.85
N ASP A 400 -4.31 19.76 -11.34
CA ASP A 400 -4.16 19.25 -9.97
C ASP A 400 -2.70 18.81 -9.70
N TYR A 401 -2.18 19.15 -8.52
CA TYR A 401 -0.82 18.83 -8.07
C TYR A 401 -0.50 17.32 -8.12
N LEU A 402 -1.50 16.47 -7.91
CA LEU A 402 -1.35 15.01 -7.93
C LEU A 402 -1.25 14.43 -9.34
N ARG A 403 -1.75 15.16 -10.35
CA ARG A 403 -1.81 14.68 -11.74
C ARG A 403 -0.60 15.12 -12.56
N LYS A 404 -0.17 16.36 -12.34
CA LYS A 404 0.91 16.98 -13.10
C LYS A 404 1.88 17.67 -12.15
N SER A 405 2.98 17.01 -11.78
CA SER A 405 4.02 17.63 -10.95
C SER A 405 4.94 18.58 -11.74
N ASN A 406 4.89 18.51 -13.07
CA ASN A 406 5.73 19.28 -13.98
C ASN A 406 5.02 20.53 -14.54
N GLU A 407 5.75 21.33 -15.31
CA GLU A 407 5.26 22.55 -15.98
C GLU A 407 4.69 23.59 -14.99
N GLU A 408 3.41 23.97 -15.12
CA GLU A 408 2.77 25.03 -14.33
C GLU A 408 2.87 24.78 -12.83
N ASN A 409 2.72 23.52 -12.39
CA ASN A 409 2.77 23.15 -10.98
C ASN A 409 4.19 23.18 -10.41
N ARG A 410 5.24 23.12 -11.26
CA ARG A 410 6.64 23.08 -10.81
C ARG A 410 7.01 24.33 -10.02
N SER A 411 6.62 25.52 -10.46
CA SER A 411 6.93 26.77 -9.76
C SER A 411 6.27 26.83 -8.37
N TRP A 412 5.03 26.33 -8.27
CA TRP A 412 4.29 26.25 -7.00
C TRP A 412 4.93 25.23 -6.05
N ILE A 413 5.17 24.00 -6.51
CA ILE A 413 5.86 22.97 -5.72
C ILE A 413 7.22 23.49 -5.24
N ARG A 414 7.97 24.14 -6.12
CA ARG A 414 9.30 24.65 -5.80
C ARG A 414 9.27 25.72 -4.72
N LEU A 415 8.34 26.68 -4.80
CA LEU A 415 8.18 27.69 -3.76
C LEU A 415 7.81 27.05 -2.41
N ALA A 416 6.91 26.06 -2.40
CA ALA A 416 6.55 25.32 -1.19
C ALA A 416 7.77 24.61 -0.57
N GLN A 417 8.60 23.96 -1.39
CA GLN A 417 9.85 23.33 -0.93
C GLN A 417 10.83 24.33 -0.31
N TYR A 418 11.04 25.50 -0.93
CA TYR A 418 11.90 26.55 -0.36
C TYR A 418 11.39 27.04 1.00
N LEU A 419 10.08 27.24 1.12
CA LEU A 419 9.47 27.66 2.38
C LEU A 419 9.62 26.60 3.48
N ALA A 420 9.47 25.32 3.13
CA ALA A 420 9.62 24.20 4.08
C ALA A 420 11.08 24.00 4.48
N GLY A 421 12.01 23.98 3.52
CA GLY A 421 13.45 23.87 3.80
C GLY A 421 13.99 25.01 4.66
N ALA A 422 13.41 26.21 4.52
CA ALA A 422 13.73 27.37 5.36
C ALA A 422 13.01 27.39 6.73
N GLY A 423 12.12 26.43 7.00
CA GLY A 423 11.40 26.32 8.28
C GLY A 423 10.26 27.34 8.46
N TYR A 424 9.80 28.01 7.40
CA TYR A 424 8.67 28.94 7.46
C TYR A 424 7.30 28.24 7.47
N ILE A 425 7.26 27.00 6.97
CA ILE A 425 6.09 26.11 7.00
C ILE A 425 6.49 24.72 7.53
N GLU A 426 5.51 23.84 7.69
CA GLU A 426 5.76 22.45 8.11
C GLU A 426 6.63 21.70 7.08
N PRO A 427 7.49 20.76 7.52
CA PRO A 427 8.34 19.97 6.62
C PRO A 427 7.55 19.25 5.53
N ASN A 428 6.35 18.77 5.86
CA ASN A 428 5.40 18.26 4.89
C ASN A 428 4.77 19.41 4.09
N TYR A 429 5.51 19.91 3.10
CA TYR A 429 5.06 21.01 2.25
C TYR A 429 3.82 20.65 1.42
N TYR A 430 3.41 19.38 1.33
CA TYR A 430 2.15 18.99 0.69
C TYR A 430 0.92 19.58 1.39
N LYS A 431 0.99 19.85 2.70
CA LYS A 431 -0.07 20.58 3.41
C LYS A 431 -0.21 22.04 2.97
N LEU A 432 0.83 22.65 2.41
CA LEU A 432 0.70 23.96 1.77
C LEU A 432 0.01 23.82 0.40
N LEU A 433 0.36 22.79 -0.38
CA LEU A 433 -0.22 22.53 -1.69
C LEU A 433 -1.70 22.12 -1.61
N ILE A 434 -2.02 21.27 -0.63
CA ILE A 434 -3.33 20.65 -0.40
C ILE A 434 -3.71 20.94 1.07
N PRO A 435 -4.31 22.12 1.36
CA PRO A 435 -4.55 22.56 2.74
C PRO A 435 -5.53 21.72 3.56
N THR A 436 -6.22 20.77 2.92
CA THR A 436 -7.16 19.85 3.57
C THR A 436 -6.45 18.67 4.24
N LEU A 437 -5.17 18.42 3.93
CA LEU A 437 -4.41 17.31 4.47
C LEU A 437 -4.19 17.44 5.98
N THR A 438 -4.34 16.32 6.68
CA THR A 438 -4.21 16.24 8.14
C THR A 438 -3.00 15.42 8.61
N LEU A 439 -2.52 14.49 7.78
CA LEU A 439 -1.42 13.59 8.10
C LEU A 439 -0.08 14.09 7.55
N ASP A 440 0.99 13.80 8.29
CA ASP A 440 2.39 14.08 7.87
C ASP A 440 3.14 12.84 7.40
N ILE A 441 2.71 11.68 7.88
CA ILE A 441 3.43 10.43 7.80
C ILE A 441 2.49 9.38 7.22
N ASP A 442 2.98 8.55 6.31
CA ASP A 442 2.24 7.38 5.83
C ASP A 442 2.09 6.35 6.97
N PRO A 443 0.87 5.87 7.25
CA PRO A 443 0.62 5.03 8.42
C PRO A 443 1.26 3.64 8.34
N ILE A 444 1.63 3.17 7.15
CA ILE A 444 2.24 1.85 6.93
C ILE A 444 3.77 1.97 6.91
N THR A 445 4.33 2.80 6.02
CA THR A 445 5.79 2.94 5.88
C THR A 445 6.42 3.71 7.03
N ARG A 446 5.62 4.52 7.75
CA ARG A 446 6.08 5.45 8.79
C ARG A 446 7.03 6.53 8.28
N GLU A 447 7.03 6.76 6.98
CA GLU A 447 7.85 7.78 6.33
C GLU A 447 7.07 9.06 6.07
N ILE A 448 7.80 10.18 5.98
CA ILE A 448 7.22 11.47 5.63
C ILE A 448 6.73 11.42 4.18
N GLN A 449 5.51 11.88 3.94
CA GLN A 449 4.87 11.77 2.62
C GLN A 449 5.68 12.45 1.51
N THR A 450 6.39 13.54 1.82
CA THR A 450 7.22 14.29 0.86
C THR A 450 8.49 13.56 0.42
N ASN A 451 8.83 12.42 1.01
CA ASN A 451 9.92 11.56 0.53
C ASN A 451 9.59 10.91 -0.83
N TYR A 452 8.31 10.92 -1.22
CA TYR A 452 7.83 10.33 -2.46
C TYR A 452 7.14 11.40 -3.30
N PRO A 453 7.26 11.38 -4.63
CA PRO A 453 6.58 12.35 -5.48
C PRO A 453 5.04 12.19 -5.39
N LEU A 454 4.33 13.32 -5.50
CA LEU A 454 2.86 13.38 -5.47
C LEU A 454 2.17 12.42 -6.46
N THR A 455 2.82 12.10 -7.58
CA THR A 455 2.33 11.17 -8.61
C THR A 455 2.17 9.73 -8.11
N ARG A 456 2.78 9.38 -6.95
CA ARG A 456 2.61 8.08 -6.28
C ARG A 456 1.41 8.03 -5.33
N PHE A 457 0.68 9.14 -5.20
CA PHE A 457 -0.46 9.26 -4.31
C PHE A 457 -1.73 9.57 -5.10
N ILE A 458 -2.86 9.20 -4.52
CA ILE A 458 -4.17 9.79 -4.85
C ILE A 458 -4.74 10.45 -3.60
N LEU A 459 -5.62 11.43 -3.79
CA LEU A 459 -6.32 12.07 -2.68
C LEU A 459 -7.49 11.20 -2.24
N SER A 460 -7.65 11.02 -0.93
CA SER A 460 -8.84 10.42 -0.32
C SER A 460 -10.12 11.18 -0.66
N GLU A 461 -11.26 10.51 -0.63
CA GLU A 461 -12.56 11.14 -0.94
C GLU A 461 -12.89 12.34 -0.04
N ASP A 462 -12.54 12.27 1.25
CA ASP A 462 -12.72 13.33 2.24
C ASP A 462 -11.60 14.39 2.23
N GLU A 463 -10.57 14.18 1.39
CA GLU A 463 -9.46 15.09 1.11
C GLU A 463 -8.50 15.33 2.27
N LYS A 464 -8.56 14.48 3.31
CA LYS A 464 -7.73 14.64 4.52
C LYS A 464 -6.45 13.82 4.49
N GLU A 465 -6.39 12.82 3.62
CA GLU A 465 -5.30 11.84 3.55
C GLU A 465 -4.81 11.65 2.11
N LEU A 466 -3.50 11.48 1.95
CA LEU A 466 -2.90 10.99 0.70
C LEU A 466 -2.79 9.47 0.77
N ILE A 467 -3.33 8.78 -0.23
CA ILE A 467 -3.31 7.33 -0.36
C ILE A 467 -2.07 6.94 -1.15
N TYR A 468 -1.09 6.33 -0.49
CA TYR A 468 0.14 5.86 -1.13
C TYR A 468 -0.10 4.56 -1.91
N LEU A 469 -0.09 4.64 -3.25
CA LEU A 469 -0.45 3.52 -4.11
C LEU A 469 0.49 2.30 -4.03
N PRO A 470 1.81 2.47 -3.82
CA PRO A 470 2.69 1.32 -3.59
C PRO A 470 2.27 0.46 -2.40
N ASN A 471 1.69 1.04 -1.35
CA ASN A 471 1.12 0.25 -0.25
C ASN A 471 -0.07 -0.59 -0.71
N CYS A 472 -0.96 -0.04 -1.55
CA CYS A 472 -2.10 -0.78 -2.10
C CYS A 472 -1.64 -1.97 -2.97
N ILE A 473 -0.60 -1.76 -3.80
CA ILE A 473 0.01 -2.82 -4.61
C ILE A 473 0.65 -3.88 -3.72
N GLY A 474 1.50 -3.46 -2.78
CA GLY A 474 2.19 -4.37 -1.86
C GLY A 474 1.20 -5.19 -1.02
N GLN A 475 0.09 -4.56 -0.62
CA GLN A 475 -1.02 -5.21 0.07
C GLN A 475 -1.72 -6.24 -0.84
N HIS A 476 -1.97 -5.92 -2.11
CA HIS A 476 -2.54 -6.88 -3.04
C HIS A 476 -1.59 -8.07 -3.28
N GLN A 477 -0.32 -7.81 -3.55
CA GLN A 477 0.69 -8.85 -3.79
C GLN A 477 0.83 -9.76 -2.56
N SER A 478 0.80 -9.19 -1.36
CA SER A 478 0.99 -9.94 -0.12
C SER A 478 -0.26 -10.67 0.34
N ASN A 479 -1.44 -10.04 0.23
CA ASN A 479 -2.66 -10.44 0.95
C ASN A 479 -3.89 -10.63 0.05
N GLY A 480 -3.78 -10.36 -1.24
CA GLY A 480 -4.86 -10.49 -2.23
C GLY A 480 -5.95 -9.44 -2.13
N THR A 481 -5.70 -8.34 -1.43
CA THR A 481 -6.65 -7.24 -1.30
C THR A 481 -6.00 -5.94 -1.78
N PHE A 482 -6.60 -5.26 -2.76
CA PHE A 482 -6.12 -3.95 -3.22
C PHE A 482 -6.68 -2.85 -2.32
N TYR A 483 -6.26 -2.84 -1.05
CA TYR A 483 -6.81 -1.97 -0.01
C TYR A 483 -5.81 -0.91 0.43
N HIS A 484 -6.34 0.24 0.85
CA HIS A 484 -5.56 1.25 1.54
C HIS A 484 -5.84 1.20 3.04
N PHE A 485 -4.88 1.64 3.85
CA PHE A 485 -5.00 1.67 5.30
C PHE A 485 -5.33 3.08 5.80
N SER A 486 -6.45 3.23 6.49
CA SER A 486 -6.90 4.48 7.10
C SER A 486 -7.64 4.23 8.40
N GLY A 487 -7.47 5.11 9.39
CA GLY A 487 -8.10 4.98 10.70
C GLY A 487 -7.83 3.64 11.39
N ASN A 488 -6.62 3.09 11.24
CA ASN A 488 -6.18 1.77 11.74
C ASN A 488 -6.86 0.54 11.10
N ARG A 489 -7.41 0.67 9.89
CA ARG A 489 -8.11 -0.42 9.19
C ARG A 489 -7.85 -0.37 7.70
N PHE A 490 -7.81 -1.54 7.06
CA PHE A 490 -7.78 -1.63 5.61
C PHE A 490 -9.19 -1.47 5.03
N ARG A 491 -9.34 -0.67 3.98
CA ARG A 491 -10.57 -0.55 3.19
C ARG A 491 -10.29 -0.51 1.69
N THR A 492 -11.32 -0.80 0.92
CA THR A 492 -11.34 -0.58 -0.53
C THR A 492 -11.21 0.91 -0.86
N LEU A 493 -10.71 1.20 -2.06
CA LEU A 493 -10.79 2.54 -2.63
C LEU A 493 -12.25 2.85 -2.96
N THR A 494 -12.68 4.07 -2.69
CA THR A 494 -14.04 4.52 -3.06
C THR A 494 -14.13 4.76 -4.58
N SER A 495 -15.35 4.90 -5.12
CA SER A 495 -15.53 5.19 -6.54
C SER A 495 -14.78 6.45 -6.99
N LYS A 496 -14.82 7.52 -6.18
CA LYS A 496 -14.10 8.77 -6.46
C LYS A 496 -12.58 8.60 -6.41
N GLU A 497 -12.08 7.75 -5.51
CA GLU A 497 -10.64 7.43 -5.42
C GLU A 497 -10.19 6.58 -6.61
N LEU A 498 -11.01 5.63 -7.05
CA LEU A 498 -10.76 4.85 -8.27
C LEU A 498 -10.77 5.73 -9.52
N GLU A 499 -11.65 6.72 -9.61
CA GLU A 499 -11.66 7.73 -10.69
C GLU A 499 -10.38 8.58 -10.70
N ARG A 500 -9.69 8.71 -9.56
CA ARG A 500 -8.42 9.44 -9.46
C ARG A 500 -7.20 8.60 -9.84
N LEU A 501 -7.32 7.27 -9.82
CA LEU A 501 -6.21 6.35 -10.09
C LEU A 501 -5.54 6.51 -11.47
N PRO A 502 -6.28 6.76 -12.58
CA PRO A 502 -5.68 6.99 -13.90
C PRO A 502 -4.74 8.20 -13.96
N PHE A 503 -4.79 9.10 -12.98
CA PHE A 503 -3.93 10.29 -12.95
C PHE A 503 -2.64 10.11 -12.16
N ALA A 504 -2.49 9.00 -11.46
CA ALA A 504 -1.21 8.64 -10.83
C ALA A 504 -0.19 8.17 -11.89
N GLU A 505 1.03 7.83 -11.48
CA GLU A 505 2.00 7.24 -12.40
C GLU A 505 1.42 5.99 -13.08
N SER A 506 1.65 5.87 -14.39
CA SER A 506 0.96 4.87 -15.24
C SER A 506 1.12 3.45 -14.72
N GLN A 507 2.29 3.10 -14.16
CA GLN A 507 2.55 1.79 -13.55
C GLN A 507 1.50 1.35 -12.51
N PHE A 508 0.93 2.29 -11.74
CA PHE A 508 -0.05 1.96 -10.71
C PHE A 508 -1.43 1.68 -11.31
N TYR A 509 -1.83 2.51 -12.27
CA TYR A 509 -3.07 2.31 -13.00
C TYR A 509 -3.01 1.07 -13.89
N GLU A 510 -1.90 0.85 -14.60
CA GLU A 510 -1.64 -0.35 -15.40
C GLU A 510 -1.71 -1.61 -14.54
N TYR A 511 -1.10 -1.59 -13.34
CA TYR A 511 -1.21 -2.70 -12.41
C TYR A 511 -2.67 -2.97 -12.00
N TYR A 512 -3.41 -1.92 -11.65
CA TYR A 512 -4.83 -2.06 -11.31
C TYR A 512 -5.64 -2.63 -12.49
N ALA A 513 -5.48 -2.06 -13.68
CA ALA A 513 -6.20 -2.47 -14.87
C ALA A 513 -5.86 -3.91 -15.30
N GLN A 514 -4.60 -4.33 -15.18
CA GLN A 514 -4.14 -5.64 -15.62
C GLN A 514 -4.41 -6.77 -14.61
N PHE A 515 -4.34 -6.47 -13.31
CA PHE A 515 -4.37 -7.50 -12.27
C PHE A 515 -5.57 -7.43 -11.35
N ILE A 516 -6.19 -6.27 -11.17
CA ILE A 516 -7.30 -6.08 -10.21
C ILE A 516 -8.63 -6.02 -10.94
N ALA A 517 -8.74 -5.14 -11.95
CA ALA A 517 -9.98 -4.93 -12.70
C ALA A 517 -10.39 -6.14 -13.55
N THR A 518 -9.43 -6.99 -13.90
CA THR A 518 -9.62 -8.23 -14.66
C THR A 518 -9.70 -9.47 -13.77
N GLU A 519 -9.50 -9.34 -12.47
CA GLU A 519 -9.54 -10.50 -11.57
C GLU A 519 -10.97 -11.00 -11.43
N GLU A 520 -11.21 -12.25 -11.85
CA GLU A 520 -12.51 -12.88 -11.68
C GLU A 520 -12.80 -13.04 -10.18
N GLU A 521 -13.90 -12.44 -9.72
CA GLU A 521 -14.36 -12.64 -8.36
C GLU A 521 -14.64 -14.12 -8.11
N CYS A 522 -13.96 -14.72 -7.13
CA CYS A 522 -14.24 -16.13 -6.83
C CYS A 522 -15.67 -16.25 -6.29
N LEU A 523 -16.45 -17.10 -6.96
CA LEU A 523 -17.83 -17.38 -6.61
C LEU A 523 -17.98 -17.79 -5.13
N PRO A 524 -18.92 -17.21 -4.36
CA PRO A 524 -19.13 -17.51 -2.95
C PRO A 524 -19.29 -19.00 -2.64
N ILE A 525 -18.73 -19.43 -1.49
CA ILE A 525 -18.93 -20.76 -0.88
C ILE A 525 -19.80 -20.69 0.37
N LYS A 526 -20.42 -21.83 0.74
CA LYS A 526 -21.32 -21.96 1.90
C LYS A 526 -20.58 -21.79 3.22
N ARG A 527 -21.28 -21.27 4.22
CA ARG A 527 -20.77 -21.16 5.58
C ARG A 527 -20.34 -22.51 6.16
N SER A 528 -21.09 -23.58 5.89
CA SER A 528 -20.71 -24.93 6.36
C SER A 528 -19.36 -25.38 5.81
N THR A 529 -19.08 -25.11 4.53
CA THR A 529 -17.80 -25.40 3.88
C THR A 529 -16.65 -24.63 4.56
N VAL A 530 -16.84 -23.33 4.82
CA VAL A 530 -15.84 -22.50 5.52
C VAL A 530 -15.62 -22.97 6.96
N MET A 531 -16.67 -23.38 7.67
CA MET A 531 -16.53 -23.91 9.04
C MET A 531 -15.83 -25.28 9.06
N ALA A 532 -15.98 -26.11 8.03
CA ALA A 532 -15.20 -27.34 7.89
C ALA A 532 -13.71 -27.04 7.66
N LEU A 533 -13.37 -26.04 6.85
CA LEU A 533 -11.98 -25.56 6.71
C LEU A 533 -11.41 -25.00 8.02
N LYS A 534 -12.24 -24.30 8.80
CA LYS A 534 -11.86 -23.81 10.13
C LYS A 534 -11.53 -24.96 11.08
N ASP A 535 -12.35 -26.01 11.09
CA ASP A 535 -12.10 -27.22 11.88
C ASP A 535 -10.79 -27.91 11.45
N LEU A 536 -10.54 -28.00 10.13
CA LEU A 536 -9.27 -28.49 9.60
C LEU A 536 -8.10 -27.67 10.17
N VAL A 537 -8.13 -26.35 9.99
CA VAL A 537 -7.09 -25.42 10.47
C VAL A 537 -6.82 -25.58 11.97
N ASN A 538 -7.86 -25.72 12.79
CA ASN A 538 -7.72 -25.91 14.23
C ASN A 538 -6.97 -27.20 14.60
N GLY A 539 -7.09 -28.26 13.79
CA GLY A 539 -6.41 -29.52 14.03
C GLY A 539 -5.02 -29.61 13.41
N THR A 540 -4.77 -28.91 12.29
CA THR A 540 -3.55 -29.09 11.49
C THR A 540 -2.55 -27.95 11.60
N LEU A 541 -2.98 -26.71 11.84
CA LEU A 541 -2.07 -25.56 11.87
C LEU A 541 -1.23 -25.57 13.15
N ASN A 542 0.09 -25.72 13.01
CA ASN A 542 1.04 -25.62 14.11
C ASN A 542 2.07 -24.50 13.85
N PRO A 543 1.83 -23.27 14.37
CA PRO A 543 2.70 -22.12 14.09
C PRO A 543 4.16 -22.29 14.56
N TYR A 544 4.38 -23.05 15.64
CA TYR A 544 5.73 -23.32 16.17
C TYR A 544 6.53 -24.23 15.25
N ALA A 545 5.91 -25.30 14.74
CA ALA A 545 6.55 -26.20 13.78
C ALA A 545 6.95 -25.47 12.49
N LEU A 546 6.10 -24.55 12.00
CA LEU A 546 6.32 -23.83 10.75
C LEU A 546 7.48 -22.83 10.78
N ARG A 547 7.66 -22.08 11.87
CA ARG A 547 8.66 -21.00 11.94
C ARG A 547 9.92 -21.34 12.71
N LEU A 548 9.85 -22.23 13.70
CA LEU A 548 10.98 -22.56 14.56
C LEU A 548 11.55 -23.97 14.31
N GLY A 549 10.98 -24.72 13.35
CA GLY A 549 11.45 -26.06 13.00
C GLY A 549 11.27 -27.09 14.12
N HIS A 550 10.31 -26.87 15.03
CA HIS A 550 10.01 -27.83 16.10
C HIS A 550 9.37 -29.11 15.53
N ASN A 551 9.77 -30.25 16.08
CA ASN A 551 9.13 -31.53 15.79
C ASN A 551 7.69 -31.54 16.34
N ILE A 552 6.77 -32.04 15.52
CA ILE A 552 5.36 -32.24 15.90
C ILE A 552 5.31 -33.43 16.86
N THR A 553 4.54 -33.33 17.96
CA THR A 553 4.34 -34.47 18.87
C THR A 553 3.42 -35.52 18.23
N LYS A 554 3.51 -36.79 18.66
CA LYS A 554 2.61 -37.85 18.17
C LYS A 554 1.13 -37.52 18.36
N ASP A 555 0.79 -36.84 19.46
CA ASP A 555 -0.58 -36.42 19.72
C ASP A 555 -1.03 -35.32 18.75
N GLN A 556 -0.16 -34.37 18.42
CA GLN A 556 -0.44 -33.32 17.43
C GLN A 556 -0.57 -33.90 16.02
N GLU A 557 0.25 -34.90 15.68
CA GLU A 557 0.17 -35.63 14.41
C GLU A 557 -1.17 -36.37 14.29
N ARG A 558 -1.57 -37.12 15.34
CA ARG A 558 -2.89 -37.78 15.39
C ARG A 558 -4.05 -36.80 15.25
N ILE A 559 -4.01 -35.66 15.94
CA ILE A 559 -5.06 -34.63 15.84
C ILE A 559 -5.12 -34.04 14.42
N ALA A 560 -3.98 -33.81 13.79
CA ALA A 560 -3.91 -33.32 12.41
C ALA A 560 -4.50 -34.32 11.42
N GLU A 561 -4.16 -35.61 11.55
CA GLU A 561 -4.73 -36.69 10.74
C GLU A 561 -6.25 -36.78 10.91
N GLU A 562 -6.75 -36.80 12.15
CA GLU A 562 -8.20 -36.86 12.43
C GLU A 562 -8.94 -35.66 11.83
N ALA A 563 -8.39 -34.46 11.95
CA ALA A 563 -8.96 -33.26 11.36
C ALA A 563 -8.97 -33.31 9.83
N TYR A 564 -7.91 -33.84 9.23
CA TYR A 564 -7.82 -34.03 7.79
C TYR A 564 -8.86 -35.04 7.28
N PHE A 565 -8.96 -36.23 7.89
CA PHE A 565 -9.94 -37.24 7.50
C PHE A 565 -11.37 -36.72 7.62
N LYS A 566 -11.69 -36.02 8.72
CA LYS A 566 -12.99 -35.39 8.91
C LYS A 566 -13.30 -34.38 7.80
N PHE A 567 -12.32 -33.55 7.42
CA PHE A 567 -12.51 -32.60 6.32
C PHE A 567 -12.65 -33.30 4.97
N PHE A 568 -11.90 -34.36 4.72
CA PHE A 568 -11.97 -35.13 3.49
C PHE A 568 -13.34 -35.82 3.31
N GLU A 569 -13.94 -36.31 4.39
CA GLU A 569 -15.31 -36.82 4.39
C GLU A 569 -16.31 -35.72 3.99
N VAL A 570 -16.17 -34.51 4.54
CA VAL A 570 -16.99 -33.36 4.14
C VAL A 570 -16.81 -33.07 2.65
N LEU A 571 -15.57 -33.03 2.17
CA LEU A 571 -15.21 -32.72 0.80
C LEU A 571 -15.85 -33.70 -0.21
N ASN A 572 -15.82 -35.00 0.09
CA ASN A 572 -16.42 -36.05 -0.77
C ASN A 572 -17.95 -35.99 -0.80
N ASN A 573 -18.57 -35.40 0.22
CA ASN A 573 -20.01 -35.24 0.34
C ASN A 573 -20.51 -33.86 -0.15
N LEU A 574 -19.62 -32.98 -0.64
CA LEU A 574 -20.03 -31.69 -1.18
C LEU A 574 -20.77 -31.85 -2.53
N PRO A 575 -21.83 -31.06 -2.76
CA PRO A 575 -22.40 -30.92 -4.10
C PRO A 575 -21.35 -30.50 -5.14
N SER A 576 -21.46 -31.01 -6.38
CA SER A 576 -20.45 -30.80 -7.43
C SER A 576 -20.19 -29.32 -7.74
N ASP A 577 -21.22 -28.50 -7.68
CA ASP A 577 -21.15 -27.05 -7.88
C ASP A 577 -20.43 -26.34 -6.72
N GLU A 578 -20.67 -26.77 -5.48
CA GLU A 578 -19.98 -26.24 -4.29
C GLU A 578 -18.51 -26.64 -4.28
N LEU A 579 -18.20 -27.89 -4.65
CA LEU A 579 -16.85 -28.40 -4.79
C LEU A 579 -16.07 -27.63 -5.86
N ALA A 580 -16.67 -27.37 -7.02
CA ALA A 580 -16.06 -26.59 -8.08
C ALA A 580 -15.72 -25.16 -7.63
N ARG A 581 -16.63 -24.50 -6.89
CA ARG A 581 -16.40 -23.16 -6.31
C ARG A 581 -15.31 -23.14 -5.26
N LEU A 582 -15.26 -24.17 -4.41
CA LEU A 582 -14.19 -24.32 -3.42
C LEU A 582 -12.85 -24.51 -4.12
N TYR A 583 -12.77 -25.39 -5.13
CA TYR A 583 -11.53 -25.66 -5.86
C TYR A 583 -11.02 -24.47 -6.68
N ALA A 584 -11.93 -23.68 -7.25
CA ALA A 584 -11.60 -22.46 -7.98
C ALA A 584 -11.18 -21.30 -7.06
N HIS A 585 -11.42 -21.36 -5.75
CA HIS A 585 -11.04 -20.29 -4.84
C HIS A 585 -9.54 -20.12 -4.80
N THR A 586 -9.08 -18.91 -5.14
CA THR A 586 -7.67 -18.52 -5.01
C THR A 586 -7.45 -17.77 -3.71
N VAL A 587 -6.35 -18.08 -3.04
CA VAL A 587 -5.88 -17.45 -1.82
C VAL A 587 -4.51 -16.86 -2.12
N ILE A 588 -4.36 -15.56 -1.86
CA ILE A 588 -3.08 -14.87 -1.93
C ILE A 588 -2.62 -14.62 -0.50
N TRP A 589 -1.47 -15.18 -0.15
CA TRP A 589 -0.86 -14.99 1.17
C TRP A 589 0.66 -14.97 1.06
N ARG A 590 1.29 -13.94 1.63
CA ARG A 590 2.74 -13.68 1.60
C ARG A 590 3.35 -13.78 0.20
N GLY A 591 2.70 -13.19 -0.80
CA GLY A 591 3.21 -13.17 -2.16
C GLY A 591 2.93 -14.44 -2.98
N GLN A 592 2.28 -15.45 -2.38
CA GLN A 592 1.94 -16.70 -3.07
C GLN A 592 0.45 -16.75 -3.36
N LYS A 593 0.09 -16.83 -4.65
CA LYS A 593 -1.27 -17.09 -5.13
C LYS A 593 -1.44 -18.59 -5.36
N ARG A 594 -2.37 -19.23 -4.66
CA ARG A 594 -2.70 -20.65 -4.81
C ARG A 594 -4.19 -20.88 -4.79
N SER A 595 -4.68 -21.77 -5.64
CA SER A 595 -6.05 -22.27 -5.55
C SER A 595 -6.18 -23.33 -4.45
N VAL A 596 -7.37 -23.48 -3.86
CA VAL A 596 -7.64 -24.58 -2.92
C VAL A 596 -7.40 -25.94 -3.58
N HIS A 597 -7.68 -26.07 -4.88
CA HIS A 597 -7.38 -27.29 -5.62
C HIS A 597 -5.88 -27.62 -5.65
N GLU A 598 -5.03 -26.65 -5.96
CA GLU A 598 -3.58 -26.83 -5.96
C GLU A 598 -3.07 -27.22 -4.57
N ILE A 599 -3.54 -26.51 -3.53
CA ILE A 599 -3.15 -26.78 -2.14
C ILE A 599 -3.53 -28.21 -1.75
N LEU A 600 -4.78 -28.62 -1.99
CA LEU A 600 -5.25 -29.96 -1.64
C LEU A 600 -4.54 -31.05 -2.46
N LYS A 601 -4.25 -30.81 -3.73
CA LYS A 601 -3.51 -31.75 -4.59
C LYS A 601 -2.08 -31.99 -4.09
N GLU A 602 -1.41 -30.93 -3.63
CA GLU A 602 -0.05 -31.02 -3.06
C GLU A 602 -0.03 -31.80 -1.73
N VAL A 603 -1.11 -31.71 -0.94
CA VAL A 603 -1.26 -32.46 0.32
C VAL A 603 -1.72 -33.92 0.07
N GLN A 604 -2.74 -34.16 -0.77
CA GLN A 604 -3.37 -35.47 -1.00
C GLN A 604 -2.43 -36.54 -1.58
N LEU A 605 -1.36 -36.14 -2.26
CA LEU A 605 -0.32 -37.06 -2.75
C LEU A 605 0.49 -37.73 -1.62
N ASN A 606 0.21 -37.41 -0.34
CA ASN A 606 0.90 -37.95 0.84
C ASN A 606 0.06 -38.88 1.72
N GLU A 607 -1.29 -38.83 1.67
CA GLU A 607 -2.15 -39.43 2.71
C GLU A 607 -3.07 -40.56 2.21
N THR A 608 -2.92 -40.99 0.96
CA THR A 608 -3.59 -42.23 0.51
C THR A 608 -2.97 -43.41 1.25
N PRO A 609 -3.72 -44.16 2.09
CA PRO A 609 -3.17 -45.29 2.81
C PRO A 609 -2.63 -46.31 1.81
N LYS A 610 -1.40 -46.78 1.99
CA LYS A 610 -1.08 -48.14 1.54
C LYS A 610 -2.12 -49.02 2.21
N LYS A 611 -2.96 -49.69 1.43
CA LYS A 611 -3.88 -50.71 1.93
C LYS A 611 -3.12 -51.56 2.94
N PHE A 612 -3.62 -51.64 4.16
CA PHE A 612 -3.14 -52.62 5.13
C PHE A 612 -3.28 -53.99 4.49
N GLU A 613 -2.18 -54.54 3.97
CA GLU A 613 -2.07 -55.97 3.71
C GLU A 613 -2.12 -56.62 5.09
N HIS A 614 -3.29 -57.13 5.44
CA HIS A 614 -3.41 -58.07 6.54
C HIS A 614 -2.44 -59.23 6.27
N GLU A 615 -1.44 -59.37 7.14
CA GLU A 615 -0.76 -60.64 7.40
C GLU A 615 -1.83 -61.66 7.82
N ASN A 616 -2.41 -62.34 6.84
CA ASN A 616 -3.08 -63.61 7.06
C ASN A 616 -2.09 -64.72 6.71
N THR A 617 -1.51 -65.26 7.77
CA THR A 617 -0.91 -66.58 7.83
C THR A 617 -1.98 -67.62 7.45
N GLY A 618 -1.76 -68.34 6.35
CA GLY A 618 -2.63 -69.46 5.97
C GLY A 618 -2.55 -69.86 4.50
N ARG A 619 -1.56 -70.69 4.16
CA ARG A 619 -1.69 -71.70 3.07
C ARG A 619 -2.82 -72.68 3.44
N PRO A 620 -3.48 -73.39 2.48
CA PRO A 620 -2.84 -74.02 1.32
C PRO A 620 -3.61 -74.02 -0.03
N ASP A 621 -2.82 -74.27 -1.08
CA ASP A 621 -3.08 -75.04 -2.31
C ASP A 621 -4.39 -74.87 -3.10
N ASN A 622 -4.28 -74.29 -4.30
CA ASN A 622 -4.52 -75.04 -5.55
C ASN A 622 -4.09 -74.23 -6.80
N PRO A 623 -3.56 -74.88 -7.86
CA PRO A 623 -3.23 -74.23 -9.13
C PRO A 623 -4.25 -74.59 -10.21
N ASP A 624 -4.90 -73.58 -10.80
CA ASP A 624 -5.57 -73.62 -12.10
C ASP A 624 -6.15 -72.20 -12.30
N SER A 625 -6.17 -71.53 -13.44
CA SER A 625 -6.00 -71.95 -14.82
C SER A 625 -5.99 -70.64 -15.65
N THR A 626 -5.09 -70.58 -16.63
CA THR A 626 -5.44 -70.34 -18.05
C THR A 626 -6.11 -69.00 -18.41
N LYS A 627 -5.35 -68.17 -19.17
CA LYS A 627 -5.73 -67.51 -20.45
C LYS A 627 -6.91 -66.51 -20.39
N VAL A 628 -7.14 -65.57 -21.31
CA VAL A 628 -6.58 -65.15 -22.60
C VAL A 628 -7.15 -63.72 -22.76
N GLU A 629 -6.33 -62.75 -23.16
CA GLU A 629 -6.40 -62.20 -24.52
C GLU A 629 -7.77 -61.57 -24.80
N SER A 630 -7.82 -60.26 -25.02
CA SER A 630 -7.80 -59.68 -26.37
C SER A 630 -8.95 -58.66 -26.39
N MET A 631 -9.03 -57.64 -27.22
CA MET A 631 -8.68 -57.47 -28.62
C MET A 631 -8.81 -55.93 -28.85
N ILE A 632 -7.84 -55.25 -29.45
CA ILE A 632 -7.81 -54.88 -30.90
C ILE A 632 -8.70 -53.66 -31.22
N GLU A 633 -8.34 -52.69 -32.06
CA GLU A 633 -7.11 -52.31 -32.77
C GLU A 633 -7.36 -50.94 -33.45
N ARG A 634 -6.26 -50.24 -33.71
CA ARG A 634 -5.85 -49.53 -34.93
C ARG A 634 -6.80 -48.55 -35.63
N ASN A 635 -6.22 -47.36 -35.89
CA ASN A 635 -5.77 -46.88 -37.22
C ASN A 635 -5.24 -45.42 -37.04
N SER A 636 -4.16 -44.89 -37.64
CA SER A 636 -3.35 -45.25 -38.80
C SER A 636 -1.97 -44.53 -38.78
N SER A 637 -0.96 -45.23 -39.29
CA SER A 637 0.23 -44.84 -40.08
C SER A 637 0.83 -43.41 -40.09
N ASN A 638 2.08 -43.37 -39.63
CA ASN A 638 3.33 -42.92 -40.29
C ASN A 638 3.43 -41.51 -40.94
N HIS A 639 4.25 -40.66 -40.30
CA HIS A 639 5.47 -40.14 -40.93
C HIS A 639 6.62 -40.11 -39.89
N GLN A 640 7.74 -40.77 -40.22
CA GLN A 640 8.97 -40.79 -39.43
C GLN A 640 9.77 -39.51 -39.68
N GLU A 641 9.92 -38.68 -38.65
CA GLU A 641 11.06 -37.79 -38.47
C GLU A 641 11.86 -38.28 -37.26
N VAL A 642 13.14 -38.56 -37.47
CA VAL A 642 14.08 -38.95 -36.41
C VAL A 642 14.39 -37.70 -35.59
N VAL A 643 13.55 -37.44 -34.58
CA VAL A 643 13.83 -36.51 -33.49
C VAL A 643 14.54 -37.31 -32.41
N THR A 644 15.82 -37.03 -32.19
CA THR A 644 16.52 -37.42 -30.97
C THR A 644 15.74 -36.89 -29.77
N GLU A 645 15.14 -37.78 -29.00
CA GLU A 645 14.44 -37.45 -27.76
C GLU A 645 15.32 -36.56 -26.88
N PRO A 646 14.84 -35.38 -26.47
CA PRO A 646 15.53 -34.63 -25.43
C PRO A 646 15.50 -35.51 -24.18
N LYS A 647 16.69 -35.85 -23.66
CA LYS A 647 16.82 -36.41 -22.31
C LYS A 647 16.05 -35.49 -21.38
N VAL A 648 14.86 -35.93 -20.98
CA VAL A 648 14.07 -35.31 -19.93
C VAL A 648 14.96 -35.33 -18.70
N VAL A 649 15.54 -34.16 -18.39
CA VAL A 649 16.12 -33.92 -17.08
C VAL A 649 14.95 -34.05 -16.13
N ILE A 650 14.80 -35.22 -15.51
CA ILE A 650 13.84 -35.45 -14.45
C ILE A 650 14.25 -34.47 -13.35
N ALA A 651 13.52 -33.35 -13.27
CA ALA A 651 13.65 -32.42 -12.18
C ALA A 651 13.52 -33.23 -10.88
N PRO A 652 14.38 -32.98 -9.87
CA PRO A 652 14.25 -33.68 -8.59
C PRO A 652 12.80 -33.55 -8.10
N PRO A 653 12.20 -34.61 -7.55
CA PRO A 653 10.82 -34.56 -7.09
C PRO A 653 10.67 -33.39 -6.13
N LYS A 654 9.75 -32.46 -6.44
CA LYS A 654 9.45 -31.32 -5.57
C LYS A 654 9.24 -31.86 -4.15
N GLN A 655 9.98 -31.31 -3.18
CA GLN A 655 9.77 -31.62 -1.77
C GLN A 655 8.29 -31.34 -1.44
N ARG A 656 7.62 -32.35 -0.91
CA ARG A 656 6.19 -32.36 -0.62
C ARG A 656 5.87 -31.34 0.48
N GLU A 657 4.78 -30.61 0.35
CA GLU A 657 4.35 -29.67 1.40
C GLU A 657 3.47 -30.37 2.44
N CYS A 658 3.70 -30.06 3.72
CA CYS A 658 2.95 -30.58 4.86
C CYS A 658 1.61 -29.85 5.02
N ILE A 659 0.54 -30.57 5.40
CA ILE A 659 -0.79 -29.98 5.66
C ILE A 659 -0.72 -28.85 6.68
N ALA A 660 0.18 -28.90 7.66
CA ALA A 660 0.39 -27.83 8.63
C ALA A 660 0.81 -26.51 7.96
N LEU A 661 1.64 -26.57 6.90
CA LEU A 661 2.06 -25.40 6.13
C LEU A 661 0.95 -24.91 5.22
N ALA A 662 0.25 -25.83 4.55
CA ALA A 662 -0.91 -25.52 3.71
C ALA A 662 -2.04 -24.84 4.51
N SER A 663 -2.19 -25.17 5.78
CA SER A 663 -3.24 -24.67 6.66
C SER A 663 -3.22 -23.16 6.87
N GLN A 664 -2.10 -22.48 6.61
CA GLN A 664 -2.06 -21.00 6.64
C GLN A 664 -2.94 -20.38 5.54
N TYR A 665 -3.06 -21.02 4.37
CA TYR A 665 -3.91 -20.56 3.28
C TYR A 665 -5.38 -20.79 3.60
N PHE A 666 -5.70 -21.94 4.20
CA PHE A 666 -7.06 -22.21 4.68
C PHE A 666 -7.43 -21.25 5.82
N LEU A 667 -6.49 -20.93 6.72
CA LEU A 667 -6.72 -19.92 7.75
C LEU A 667 -7.05 -18.56 7.13
N LYS A 668 -6.27 -18.11 6.14
CA LYS A 668 -6.54 -16.87 5.40
C LYS A 668 -7.91 -16.90 4.74
N LEU A 669 -8.28 -17.98 4.07
CA LEU A 669 -9.59 -18.15 3.44
C LEU A 669 -10.74 -18.08 4.47
N VAL A 670 -10.57 -18.70 5.64
CA VAL A 670 -11.55 -18.59 6.73
C VAL A 670 -11.62 -17.14 7.24
N CYS A 671 -10.50 -16.46 7.42
CA CYS A 671 -10.47 -15.05 7.81
C CYS A 671 -11.12 -14.12 6.76
N ASP A 672 -11.04 -14.47 5.47
CA ASP A 672 -11.67 -13.71 4.40
C ASP A 672 -13.20 -13.76 4.46
N TYR A 673 -13.78 -14.89 4.89
CA TYR A 673 -15.23 -15.02 5.07
C TYR A 673 -15.71 -14.69 6.48
N ALA A 674 -14.88 -14.95 7.50
CA ALA A 674 -15.30 -15.00 8.89
C ALA A 674 -14.22 -14.46 9.85
N PRO A 675 -13.80 -13.19 9.72
CA PRO A 675 -12.65 -12.63 10.44
C PRO A 675 -12.77 -12.73 11.97
N ASP A 676 -13.97 -12.58 12.52
CA ASP A 676 -14.19 -12.66 13.99
C ASP A 676 -14.29 -14.09 14.54
N THR A 677 -14.09 -15.11 13.70
CA THR A 677 -14.19 -16.50 14.13
C THR A 677 -13.06 -16.81 15.09
N LEU A 678 -13.39 -17.46 16.21
CA LEU A 678 -12.42 -17.92 17.19
C LEU A 678 -11.78 -19.25 16.75
N PHE A 679 -10.45 -19.30 16.82
CA PHE A 679 -9.63 -20.48 16.61
C PHE A 679 -9.15 -21.05 17.96
N THR A 680 -8.41 -22.15 17.95
CA THR A 680 -7.74 -22.66 19.16
C THR A 680 -6.83 -21.60 19.79
N SER A 681 -6.62 -21.69 21.10
CA SER A 681 -5.77 -20.76 21.85
C SER A 681 -4.35 -20.67 21.28
N ASP A 682 -3.85 -21.76 20.72
CA ASP A 682 -2.51 -21.83 20.13
C ASP A 682 -2.43 -20.94 18.88
N ILE A 683 -3.45 -20.95 18.03
CA ILE A 683 -3.48 -20.06 16.86
C ILE A 683 -3.69 -18.59 17.30
N HIS A 684 -4.51 -18.35 18.32
CA HIS A 684 -4.85 -17.01 18.80
C HIS A 684 -3.71 -16.29 19.52
N ASN A 685 -3.00 -16.99 20.41
CA ASN A 685 -2.02 -16.39 21.30
C ASN A 685 -0.63 -16.30 20.65
N ILE A 686 -0.39 -17.05 19.56
CA ILE A 686 0.90 -17.10 18.90
C ILE A 686 0.92 -16.11 17.72
N SER A 687 1.72 -15.05 17.83
CA SER A 687 1.93 -14.06 16.76
C SER A 687 2.46 -14.68 15.44
N LEU A 688 3.12 -15.84 15.52
CA LEU A 688 3.63 -16.59 14.35
C LEU A 688 2.51 -17.03 13.39
N ALA A 689 1.29 -17.24 13.88
CA ALA A 689 0.13 -17.58 13.05
C ALA A 689 -0.30 -16.41 12.15
N ALA A 690 0.12 -15.18 12.48
CA ALA A 690 -0.28 -13.95 11.80
C ALA A 690 -1.80 -13.77 11.68
N LEU A 691 -2.56 -14.31 12.65
CA LEU A 691 -4.02 -14.29 12.64
C LEU A 691 -4.58 -12.86 12.59
N GLU A 692 -4.04 -11.96 13.41
CA GLU A 692 -4.46 -10.55 13.43
C GLU A 692 -4.16 -9.85 12.10
N GLU A 693 -3.03 -10.15 11.47
CA GLU A 693 -2.69 -9.64 10.14
C GLU A 693 -3.71 -10.13 9.09
N MET A 694 -4.05 -11.42 9.09
CA MET A 694 -5.05 -11.98 8.18
C MET A 694 -6.45 -11.39 8.41
N ARG A 695 -6.83 -11.13 9.67
CA ARG A 695 -8.09 -10.49 10.03
C ARG A 695 -8.16 -9.05 9.52
N LEU A 696 -7.09 -8.29 9.73
CA LEU A 696 -6.95 -6.91 9.26
C LEU A 696 -7.01 -6.83 7.73
N CYS A 697 -6.42 -7.81 7.05
CA CYS A 697 -6.34 -7.88 5.59
C CYS A 697 -7.45 -8.72 4.94
N SER A 698 -8.52 -9.02 5.68
CA SER A 698 -9.63 -9.85 5.22
C SER A 698 -10.28 -9.25 3.96
N ALA A 699 -10.51 -10.10 2.95
CA ALA A 699 -11.25 -9.72 1.74
C ALA A 699 -12.76 -9.47 2.00
N GLN A 700 -13.25 -9.84 3.19
CA GLN A 700 -14.63 -9.65 3.62
C GLN A 700 -15.63 -10.25 2.63
N ARG A 701 -15.44 -11.53 2.29
CA ARG A 701 -16.26 -12.30 1.36
C ARG A 701 -17.60 -12.65 1.98
N VAL A 702 -18.64 -12.65 1.16
CA VAL A 702 -20.02 -12.99 1.56
C VAL A 702 -20.25 -14.47 1.34
N PHE A 703 -20.87 -15.15 2.31
CA PHE A 703 -21.24 -16.56 2.14
C PHE A 703 -22.29 -16.75 1.06
N ARG A 704 -22.21 -17.87 0.35
CA ARG A 704 -23.19 -18.31 -0.65
C ARG A 704 -24.63 -18.39 -0.11
N ASP A 705 -24.77 -18.65 1.20
CA ASP A 705 -26.07 -18.68 1.88
C ASP A 705 -26.86 -17.36 1.73
N TRP A 706 -26.20 -16.27 1.31
CA TRP A 706 -26.77 -14.94 1.11
C TRP A 706 -26.73 -14.46 -0.35
N ASP A 707 -26.66 -15.37 -1.33
CA ASP A 707 -26.72 -15.03 -2.76
C ASP A 707 -28.02 -14.35 -3.18
N ASN A 708 -29.08 -14.49 -2.39
CA ASN A 708 -30.37 -13.84 -2.60
C ASN A 708 -30.41 -12.35 -2.16
N ILE A 709 -29.36 -11.85 -1.51
CA ILE A 709 -29.27 -10.46 -1.05
C ILE A 709 -28.17 -9.77 -1.83
N ASP A 710 -28.53 -8.83 -2.70
CA ASP A 710 -27.57 -7.96 -3.40
C ASP A 710 -27.13 -6.77 -2.52
N ASP A 711 -26.20 -5.96 -3.03
CA ASP A 711 -25.66 -4.81 -2.29
C ASP A 711 -26.71 -3.73 -2.03
N LYS A 712 -27.66 -3.56 -2.95
CA LYS A 712 -28.75 -2.58 -2.82
C LYS A 712 -29.69 -2.97 -1.69
N GLU A 713 -30.09 -4.23 -1.62
CA GLU A 713 -30.94 -4.76 -0.58
C GLU A 713 -30.20 -4.79 0.77
N ALA A 714 -28.93 -5.18 0.80
CA ALA A 714 -28.12 -5.12 2.02
C ALA A 714 -28.00 -3.68 2.55
N THR A 715 -27.80 -2.70 1.67
CA THR A 715 -27.80 -1.27 2.01
C THR A 715 -29.13 -0.87 2.62
N ARG A 716 -30.24 -1.18 1.95
CA ARG A 716 -31.59 -0.86 2.44
C ARG A 716 -31.82 -1.43 3.84
N ARG A 717 -31.48 -2.71 4.08
CA ARG A 717 -31.64 -3.38 5.37
C ARG A 717 -30.76 -2.76 6.45
N ALA A 718 -29.49 -2.48 6.15
CA ALA A 718 -28.56 -1.85 7.09
C ALA A 718 -29.04 -0.44 7.51
N LEU A 719 -29.43 0.41 6.54
CA LEU A 719 -29.95 1.74 6.83
C LEU A 719 -31.29 1.68 7.58
N THR A 720 -32.13 0.70 7.27
CA THR A 720 -33.38 0.44 8.01
C THR A 720 -33.11 0.15 9.49
N ILE A 721 -32.14 -0.72 9.79
CA ILE A 721 -31.74 -1.02 11.17
C ILE A 721 -31.25 0.26 11.87
N LEU A 722 -30.49 1.10 11.18
CA LEU A 722 -29.99 2.35 11.75
C LEU A 722 -31.11 3.35 12.05
N VAL A 723 -32.06 3.55 11.13
CA VAL A 723 -33.22 4.42 11.40
C VAL A 723 -34.04 3.86 12.56
N ALA A 724 -34.26 2.54 12.60
CA ALA A 724 -34.94 1.90 13.72
C ALA A 724 -34.18 2.12 15.04
N LEU A 725 -32.85 2.02 15.04
CA LEU A 725 -32.02 2.27 16.22
C LEU A 725 -32.14 3.71 16.74
N ILE A 726 -32.32 4.69 15.86
CA ILE A 726 -32.49 6.11 16.23
C ILE A 726 -33.92 6.42 16.68
N THR A 727 -34.92 5.72 16.14
CA THR A 727 -36.35 6.06 16.33
C THR A 727 -37.07 5.19 17.34
N HIS A 728 -36.55 4.00 17.66
CA HIS A 728 -37.13 3.09 18.62
C HIS A 728 -36.85 3.53 20.06
N ASN A 729 -37.89 3.50 20.89
CA ASN A 729 -37.80 3.85 22.31
C ASN A 729 -37.46 2.60 23.12
N PHE A 730 -36.17 2.31 23.29
CA PHE A 730 -35.72 1.13 24.04
C PHE A 730 -36.01 1.28 25.53
N SER A 731 -36.55 0.22 26.14
CA SER A 731 -36.62 0.06 27.59
C SER A 731 -35.29 -0.48 28.11
N TYR A 732 -34.76 0.12 29.18
CA TYR A 732 -33.49 -0.27 29.78
C TYR A 732 -33.46 -0.01 31.29
N LEU A 733 -32.57 -0.70 32.00
CA LEU A 733 -32.32 -0.46 33.42
C LEU A 733 -31.51 0.83 33.58
N VAL A 734 -31.80 1.62 34.61
CA VAL A 734 -31.08 2.87 34.91
C VAL A 734 -29.57 2.60 34.97
N GLY A 735 -28.79 3.38 34.22
CA GLY A 735 -27.32 3.24 34.12
C GLY A 735 -26.81 2.27 33.03
N THR A 736 -27.69 1.54 32.32
CA THR A 736 -27.29 0.60 31.25
C THR A 736 -27.46 1.13 29.83
N SER A 737 -28.16 2.26 29.65
CA SER A 737 -28.29 2.93 28.35
C SER A 737 -27.03 3.68 27.96
N THR A 738 -26.72 3.70 26.66
CA THR A 738 -25.76 4.63 26.08
C THR A 738 -26.49 5.68 25.23
N SER A 739 -26.06 6.93 25.30
CA SER A 739 -26.57 7.96 24.39
C SER A 739 -25.97 7.76 23.01
N LEU A 740 -26.82 7.59 21.99
CA LEU A 740 -26.45 7.68 20.59
C LEU A 740 -26.77 9.09 20.11
N GLN A 741 -25.78 9.72 19.47
CA GLN A 741 -25.97 10.97 18.76
C GLN A 741 -25.64 10.74 17.29
N PHE A 742 -26.59 11.04 16.41
CA PHE A 742 -26.44 10.92 14.98
C PHE A 742 -26.90 12.23 14.34
N TRP A 743 -25.96 12.98 13.79
CA TRP A 743 -26.22 14.31 13.21
C TRP A 743 -26.88 15.26 14.24
N ASP A 744 -28.14 15.67 14.02
CA ASP A 744 -28.94 16.47 14.94
C ASP A 744 -29.92 15.65 15.80
N GLN A 745 -29.83 14.32 15.75
CA GLN A 745 -30.71 13.38 16.43
C GLN A 745 -30.03 12.79 17.66
N LYS A 746 -30.82 12.54 18.71
CA LYS A 746 -30.36 11.89 19.95
C LYS A 746 -31.33 10.81 20.35
N ASN A 747 -30.81 9.62 20.64
CA ASN A 747 -31.59 8.52 21.22
C ASN A 747 -30.79 7.83 22.34
N SER A 748 -31.49 7.16 23.26
CA SER A 748 -30.87 6.30 24.27
C SER A 748 -31.00 4.85 23.83
N ILE A 749 -29.86 4.19 23.61
CA ILE A 749 -29.79 2.85 23.02
C ILE A 749 -29.15 1.85 23.99
N THR A 750 -29.35 0.57 23.70
CA THR A 750 -28.70 -0.54 24.43
C THR A 750 -27.23 -0.73 23.99
N ALA A 751 -26.45 -1.48 24.76
CA ALA A 751 -25.08 -1.85 24.40
C ALA A 751 -25.01 -2.58 23.04
N THR A 752 -25.95 -3.50 22.77
CA THR A 752 -26.08 -4.17 21.46
C THR A 752 -26.40 -3.17 20.35
N GLY A 753 -27.26 -2.18 20.62
CA GLY A 753 -27.51 -1.08 19.70
C GLY A 753 -26.23 -0.32 19.35
N LYS A 754 -25.36 -0.07 20.34
CA LYS A 754 -24.07 0.62 20.13
C LYS A 754 -23.14 -0.21 19.24
N GLU A 755 -23.10 -1.52 19.43
CA GLU A 755 -22.33 -2.43 18.56
C GLU A 755 -22.86 -2.43 17.11
N LEU A 756 -24.18 -2.43 16.93
CA LEU A 756 -24.81 -2.34 15.60
C LEU A 756 -24.49 -1.00 14.92
N PHE A 757 -24.53 0.11 15.66
CA PHE A 757 -24.13 1.42 15.15
C PHE A 757 -22.67 1.42 14.72
N LYS A 758 -21.75 0.95 15.59
CA LYS A 758 -20.31 0.86 15.28
C LYS A 758 -20.01 0.02 14.05
N ALA A 759 -20.81 -1.02 13.77
CA ALA A 759 -20.65 -1.83 12.56
C ALA A 759 -20.95 -1.04 11.27
N LEU A 760 -21.76 0.02 11.35
CA LEU A 760 -22.15 0.87 10.20
C LEU A 760 -21.46 2.24 10.20
N GLU A 761 -20.97 2.70 11.34
CA GLU A 761 -20.38 4.03 11.56
C GLU A 761 -19.37 4.39 10.47
N TYR A 762 -18.46 3.47 10.15
CA TYR A 762 -17.44 3.71 9.13
C TYR A 762 -18.00 3.89 7.71
N ALA A 763 -18.95 3.04 7.32
CA ALA A 763 -19.59 3.13 6.01
C ALA A 763 -20.38 4.44 5.89
N LEU A 764 -21.01 4.88 6.99
CA LEU A 764 -21.76 6.13 7.05
C LEU A 764 -20.88 7.37 7.00
N GLU A 765 -19.76 7.38 7.73
CA GLU A 765 -18.84 8.52 7.77
C GLU A 765 -18.17 8.75 6.41
N ASN A 766 -17.74 7.67 5.75
CA ASN A 766 -17.02 7.76 4.48
C ASN A 766 -17.95 7.68 3.25
N GLY A 767 -19.22 7.32 3.43
CA GLY A 767 -20.12 7.04 2.31
C GLY A 767 -19.74 5.76 1.53
N ASP A 768 -18.84 4.92 2.04
CA ASP A 768 -18.40 3.69 1.39
C ASP A 768 -19.25 2.50 1.84
N PHE A 769 -20.13 2.06 0.93
CA PHE A 769 -21.02 0.91 1.13
C PHE A 769 -20.59 -0.33 0.32
N SER A 770 -19.38 -0.33 -0.26
CA SER A 770 -18.87 -1.46 -1.07
C SER A 770 -18.82 -2.80 -0.32
N LYS A 771 -18.67 -2.77 1.01
CA LYS A 771 -18.66 -3.96 1.88
C LYS A 771 -19.95 -4.15 2.68
N ILE A 772 -21.01 -3.42 2.36
CA ILE A 772 -22.25 -3.44 3.15
C ILE A 772 -22.90 -4.83 3.18
N ARG A 773 -22.82 -5.59 2.09
CA ARG A 773 -23.36 -6.95 2.03
C ARG A 773 -22.68 -7.85 3.05
N PHE A 774 -21.36 -7.76 3.20
CA PHE A 774 -20.62 -8.44 4.25
C PHE A 774 -20.99 -7.93 5.66
N ILE A 775 -21.01 -6.61 5.85
CA ILE A 775 -21.38 -6.00 7.14
C ILE A 775 -22.77 -6.47 7.60
N TYR A 776 -23.75 -6.46 6.71
CA TYR A 776 -25.09 -6.92 7.03
C TYR A 776 -25.12 -8.45 7.28
N THR A 777 -24.73 -9.24 6.29
CA THR A 777 -24.91 -10.71 6.31
C THR A 777 -24.06 -11.42 7.36
N TYR A 778 -22.90 -10.84 7.72
CA TYR A 778 -21.99 -11.39 8.71
C TYR A 778 -22.00 -10.61 10.02
N ARG A 779 -21.55 -9.34 10.02
CA ARG A 779 -21.31 -8.58 11.27
C ARG A 779 -22.61 -8.34 12.04
N ILE A 780 -23.58 -7.69 11.42
CA ILE A 780 -24.86 -7.34 12.05
C ILE A 780 -25.60 -8.60 12.49
N ARG A 781 -25.72 -9.60 11.61
CA ARG A 781 -26.40 -10.85 11.97
C ARG A 781 -25.70 -11.59 13.10
N ASN A 782 -24.36 -11.58 13.17
CA ASN A 782 -23.63 -12.18 14.30
C ASN A 782 -23.82 -11.39 15.60
N ILE A 783 -23.84 -10.06 15.56
CA ILE A 783 -24.15 -9.23 16.74
C ILE A 783 -25.55 -9.58 17.26
N VAL A 784 -26.55 -9.63 16.37
CA VAL A 784 -27.94 -9.99 16.73
C VAL A 784 -28.02 -11.42 17.24
N ALA A 785 -27.37 -12.38 16.59
CA ALA A 785 -27.39 -13.79 17.01
C ALA A 785 -26.73 -14.00 18.38
N LYS A 786 -25.56 -13.39 18.61
CA LYS A 786 -24.88 -13.40 19.92
C LYS A 786 -25.76 -12.77 20.98
N ALA A 787 -26.36 -11.63 20.67
CA ALA A 787 -27.28 -10.97 21.56
C ALA A 787 -28.45 -11.90 21.94
N LEU A 788 -29.13 -12.53 20.99
CA LEU A 788 -30.26 -13.41 21.28
C LEU A 788 -29.87 -14.73 21.99
N ALA A 789 -28.62 -15.17 21.85
CA ALA A 789 -28.12 -16.39 22.49
C ALA A 789 -27.61 -16.17 23.93
N GLN A 790 -27.32 -14.93 24.32
CA GLN A 790 -26.78 -14.59 25.63
C GLN A 790 -27.83 -14.83 26.73
N LYS A 791 -27.52 -15.74 27.67
CA LYS A 791 -28.40 -16.14 28.79
C LYS A 791 -27.85 -15.75 30.17
N ASP A 792 -26.88 -14.85 30.22
CA ASP A 792 -26.23 -14.48 31.48
C ASP A 792 -27.25 -13.81 32.42
N ILE A 793 -27.12 -14.03 33.73
CA ILE A 793 -28.06 -13.53 34.76
C ILE A 793 -28.27 -12.01 34.59
N ILE A 794 -27.19 -11.25 34.37
CA ILE A 794 -27.23 -9.80 34.16
C ILE A 794 -28.02 -9.43 32.90
N THR A 795 -27.87 -10.18 31.80
CA THR A 795 -28.63 -9.90 30.56
C THR A 795 -30.10 -10.27 30.68
N SER A 796 -30.43 -11.31 31.46
CA SER A 796 -31.81 -11.67 31.78
C SER A 796 -32.54 -10.59 32.61
N PHE A 797 -31.82 -9.80 33.41
CA PHE A 797 -32.39 -8.70 34.20
C PHE A 797 -32.36 -7.33 33.48
N THR A 798 -31.54 -7.17 32.44
CA THR A 798 -31.35 -5.87 31.76
C THR A 798 -32.00 -5.77 30.40
N ARG A 799 -32.38 -6.89 29.77
CA ARG A 799 -33.03 -6.91 28.45
C ARG A 799 -34.53 -7.07 28.56
N TYR A 800 -35.22 -6.02 28.16
CA TYR A 800 -36.68 -5.95 28.12
C TYR A 800 -37.23 -6.64 26.85
N GLU A 801 -38.51 -7.01 26.91
CA GLU A 801 -39.21 -7.75 25.85
C GLU A 801 -39.21 -6.99 24.52
N ASP A 802 -39.35 -5.66 24.56
CA ASP A 802 -39.30 -4.77 23.39
C ASP A 802 -37.98 -4.90 22.60
N THR A 803 -36.85 -4.94 23.31
CA THR A 803 -35.51 -5.08 22.73
C THR A 803 -35.32 -6.47 22.14
N LEU A 804 -35.84 -7.50 22.80
CA LEU A 804 -35.79 -8.87 22.30
C LEU A 804 -36.63 -9.01 21.03
N ASP A 805 -37.82 -8.42 20.99
CA ASP A 805 -38.70 -8.46 19.82
C ASP A 805 -38.13 -7.65 18.65
N TRP A 806 -37.51 -6.50 18.94
CA TRP A 806 -36.76 -5.75 17.93
C TRP A 806 -35.61 -6.59 17.34
N LEU A 807 -34.80 -7.25 18.17
CA LEU A 807 -33.71 -8.13 17.69
C LEU A 807 -34.24 -9.35 16.93
N LYS A 808 -35.35 -9.96 17.37
CA LYS A 808 -36.01 -11.06 16.65
C LYS A 808 -36.46 -10.59 15.27
N SER A 809 -37.04 -9.39 15.17
CA SER A 809 -37.53 -8.84 13.90
C SER A 809 -36.42 -8.61 12.85
N ILE A 810 -35.18 -8.41 13.30
CA ILE A 810 -34.00 -8.35 12.43
C ILE A 810 -33.56 -9.77 12.03
N LYS A 811 -33.57 -10.72 12.97
CA LYS A 811 -33.14 -12.11 12.75
C LYS A 811 -34.07 -12.87 11.80
N ASP A 812 -35.38 -12.73 11.98
CA ASP A 812 -36.43 -13.38 11.19
C ASP A 812 -36.82 -12.61 9.93
N GLU A 813 -36.22 -11.44 9.73
CA GLU A 813 -36.40 -10.55 8.57
C GLU A 813 -37.79 -9.91 8.46
N SER A 814 -38.65 -10.05 9.49
CA SER A 814 -39.99 -9.45 9.53
C SER A 814 -39.98 -7.92 9.50
N MET A 815 -38.90 -7.28 9.98
CA MET A 815 -38.68 -5.83 9.87
C MET A 815 -38.56 -5.37 8.41
N PHE A 816 -38.09 -6.24 7.52
CA PHE A 816 -37.79 -5.90 6.13
C PHE A 816 -38.92 -6.25 5.16
N ASP A 817 -40.00 -6.88 5.65
CA ASP A 817 -41.18 -7.23 4.86
C ASP A 817 -41.82 -5.96 4.24
N PRO A 818 -42.06 -5.91 2.92
CA PRO A 818 -42.76 -4.81 2.27
C PRO A 818 -44.06 -4.39 2.95
N LYS A 819 -44.79 -5.31 3.59
CA LYS A 819 -46.03 -5.01 4.33
C LYS A 819 -45.79 -4.17 5.58
N ASN A 820 -44.62 -4.33 6.20
CA ASN A 820 -44.20 -3.62 7.41
C ASN A 820 -43.33 -2.40 7.10
N GLN A 821 -43.03 -2.14 5.83
CA GLN A 821 -42.15 -1.06 5.40
C GLN A 821 -42.67 0.31 5.87
N VAL A 822 -41.83 1.02 6.61
CA VAL A 822 -42.04 2.39 7.09
C VAL A 822 -40.88 3.32 6.73
N TYR A 823 -39.95 2.84 5.90
CA TYR A 823 -38.78 3.56 5.42
C TYR A 823 -38.78 3.56 3.90
N PHE A 824 -38.56 4.72 3.30
CA PHE A 824 -38.75 4.94 1.87
C PHE A 824 -37.66 5.85 1.33
N ASP A 825 -37.40 5.75 0.03
CA ASP A 825 -36.47 6.65 -0.63
C ASP A 825 -36.99 8.10 -0.57
N PRO A 826 -36.12 9.09 -0.31
CA PRO A 826 -36.49 10.51 -0.23
C PRO A 826 -37.31 10.99 -1.42
N GLU A 827 -36.98 10.49 -2.59
CA GLU A 827 -37.61 10.71 -3.88
C GLU A 827 -39.09 10.30 -3.88
N ILE A 828 -39.38 9.10 -3.38
CA ILE A 828 -40.74 8.56 -3.27
C ILE A 828 -41.53 9.34 -2.21
N LEU A 829 -40.90 9.66 -1.07
CA LEU A 829 -41.51 10.46 -0.01
C LEU A 829 -41.97 11.82 -0.55
N LEU A 830 -41.10 12.51 -1.30
CA LEU A 830 -41.43 13.80 -1.89
C LEU A 830 -42.55 13.67 -2.94
N ALA A 831 -42.47 12.68 -3.84
CA ALA A 831 -43.44 12.48 -4.93
C ALA A 831 -44.84 12.10 -4.45
N VAL A 832 -44.94 11.26 -3.43
CA VAL A 832 -46.22 10.76 -2.91
C VAL A 832 -46.84 11.71 -1.90
N LEU A 833 -46.06 12.27 -0.98
CA LEU A 833 -46.61 13.08 0.10
C LEU A 833 -47.01 14.48 -0.35
N THR A 834 -46.34 15.07 -1.34
CA THR A 834 -46.67 16.39 -1.89
C THR A 834 -48.13 16.48 -2.37
N PRO A 835 -48.63 15.62 -3.27
CA PRO A 835 -50.03 15.65 -3.69
C PRO A 835 -51.01 15.13 -2.62
N LEU A 836 -50.56 14.26 -1.70
CA LEU A 836 -51.41 13.79 -0.60
C LEU A 836 -51.68 14.88 0.44
N ALA A 837 -50.71 15.77 0.69
CA ALA A 837 -50.86 16.87 1.65
C ALA A 837 -52.06 17.77 1.32
N GLU A 838 -52.38 17.97 0.04
CA GLU A 838 -53.54 18.75 -0.41
C GLU A 838 -54.88 18.08 -0.08
N LYS A 839 -54.91 16.75 0.05
CA LYS A 839 -56.14 15.97 0.32
C LYS A 839 -56.49 15.84 1.79
N PHE A 840 -55.57 16.20 2.69
CA PHE A 840 -55.76 16.09 4.13
C PHE A 840 -56.24 17.42 4.74
N ASN A 841 -56.79 17.34 5.96
CA ASN A 841 -57.20 18.52 6.71
C ASN A 841 -55.99 19.45 7.02
N GLU A 842 -56.27 20.72 7.32
CA GLU A 842 -55.25 21.76 7.52
C GLU A 842 -54.18 21.34 8.55
N LYS A 843 -54.59 20.71 9.66
CA LYS A 843 -53.67 20.24 10.70
C LYS A 843 -52.69 19.16 10.19
N SER A 844 -53.19 18.14 9.49
CA SER A 844 -52.35 17.06 8.95
C SER A 844 -51.47 17.57 7.81
N ARG A 845 -52.01 18.44 6.96
CA ARG A 845 -51.28 19.11 5.88
C ARG A 845 -50.08 19.89 6.42
N LEU A 846 -50.25 20.66 7.50
CA LEU A 846 -49.16 21.42 8.12
C LEU A 846 -48.03 20.52 8.64
N LEU A 847 -48.36 19.37 9.22
CA LEU A 847 -47.37 18.40 9.70
C LEU A 847 -46.60 17.77 8.53
N ILE A 848 -47.30 17.39 7.45
CA ILE A 848 -46.67 16.82 6.25
C ILE A 848 -45.78 17.85 5.56
N GLU A 849 -46.28 19.08 5.37
CA GLU A 849 -45.47 20.17 4.80
C GLU A 849 -44.24 20.47 5.66
N GLY A 850 -44.36 20.46 6.99
CA GLY A 850 -43.22 20.64 7.89
C GLY A 850 -42.16 19.54 7.76
N PHE A 851 -42.58 18.29 7.54
CA PHE A 851 -41.66 17.20 7.21
C PHE A 851 -41.00 17.39 5.84
N LEU A 852 -41.77 17.76 4.81
CA LEU A 852 -41.23 18.01 3.46
C LEU A 852 -40.21 19.17 3.46
N ASP A 853 -40.43 20.21 4.27
CA ASP A 853 -39.44 21.27 4.48
C ASP A 853 -38.12 20.69 5.05
N GLN A 854 -38.18 19.78 6.03
CA GLN A 854 -36.99 19.10 6.58
C GLN A 854 -36.32 18.17 5.57
N LEU A 855 -37.10 17.47 4.74
CA LEU A 855 -36.57 16.61 3.68
C LEU A 855 -35.74 17.44 2.69
N VAL A 856 -36.32 18.52 2.17
CA VAL A 856 -35.64 19.44 1.25
C VAL A 856 -34.40 20.02 1.92
N LYS A 857 -34.53 20.52 3.15
CA LYS A 857 -33.39 21.06 3.90
C LYS A 857 -32.25 20.04 4.02
N THR A 858 -32.55 18.76 4.23
CA THR A 858 -31.54 17.68 4.31
C THR A 858 -30.84 17.45 2.97
N ARG A 859 -31.61 17.42 1.87
CA ARG A 859 -31.05 17.21 0.51
C ARG A 859 -30.17 18.37 0.05
N MET A 860 -30.32 19.54 0.66
CA MET A 860 -29.47 20.70 0.39
C MET A 860 -28.12 20.68 1.14
N GLN A 861 -27.90 19.73 2.05
CA GLN A 861 -26.65 19.65 2.79
C GLN A 861 -25.56 18.91 1.97
N SER A 862 -24.28 19.10 2.34
CA SER A 862 -23.12 18.58 1.60
C SER A 862 -22.71 17.14 1.99
N GLU A 863 -23.36 16.56 3.00
CA GLU A 863 -23.10 15.22 3.52
C GLU A 863 -23.52 14.15 2.51
N ASN A 864 -22.95 12.94 2.64
CA ASN A 864 -23.23 11.86 1.69
C ASN A 864 -24.71 11.44 1.69
N GLN A 865 -25.13 10.87 0.57
CA GLN A 865 -26.53 10.50 0.32
C GLN A 865 -27.12 9.53 1.35
N TYR A 866 -26.30 8.67 1.97
CA TYR A 866 -26.77 7.69 2.96
C TYR A 866 -27.09 8.35 4.30
N LEU A 867 -26.24 9.30 4.75
CA LEU A 867 -26.55 10.13 5.93
C LEU A 867 -27.84 10.92 5.71
N GLN A 868 -28.00 11.51 4.53
CA GLN A 868 -29.22 12.21 4.14
C GLN A 868 -30.45 11.29 4.20
N TRP A 869 -30.35 10.09 3.61
CA TRP A 869 -31.42 9.09 3.60
C TRP A 869 -31.87 8.71 5.02
N VAL A 870 -30.91 8.49 5.92
CA VAL A 870 -31.18 8.12 7.32
C VAL A 870 -31.90 9.25 8.06
N ARG A 871 -31.39 10.48 7.99
CA ARG A 871 -32.01 11.63 8.65
C ARG A 871 -33.43 11.87 8.16
N ILE A 872 -33.66 11.79 6.84
CA ILE A 872 -34.98 11.96 6.23
C ILE A 872 -35.95 10.91 6.78
N ASN A 873 -35.54 9.64 6.84
CA ASN A 873 -36.39 8.57 7.35
C ASN A 873 -36.60 8.64 8.88
N VAL A 874 -35.66 9.20 9.65
CA VAL A 874 -35.86 9.52 11.07
C VAL A 874 -36.94 10.59 11.24
N GLU A 875 -36.87 11.69 10.49
CA GLU A 875 -37.89 12.74 10.52
C GLU A 875 -39.27 12.23 10.04
N PHE A 876 -39.28 11.32 9.07
CA PHE A 876 -40.52 10.68 8.62
C PHE A 876 -41.15 9.82 9.73
N ASN A 877 -40.35 9.06 10.48
CA ASN A 877 -40.84 8.29 11.62
C ASN A 877 -41.37 9.19 12.73
N LYS A 878 -40.75 10.36 12.98
CA LYS A 878 -41.32 11.35 13.91
C LYS A 878 -42.68 11.87 13.45
N LEU A 879 -42.87 12.08 12.15
CA LEU A 879 -44.17 12.43 11.57
C LEU A 879 -45.21 11.31 11.83
N LEU A 880 -44.86 10.05 11.56
CA LEU A 880 -45.75 8.90 11.76
C LEU A 880 -46.13 8.66 13.24
N ASN A 881 -45.24 9.02 14.16
CA ASN A 881 -45.44 8.90 15.60
C ASN A 881 -46.01 10.17 16.25
N ASN A 882 -46.30 11.22 15.45
CA ASN A 882 -46.86 12.46 15.96
C ASN A 882 -48.32 12.24 16.38
N LYS A 883 -48.64 12.46 17.67
CA LYS A 883 -50.01 12.34 18.21
C LYS A 883 -51.03 13.24 17.51
N GLY A 884 -50.57 14.29 16.82
CA GLY A 884 -51.40 15.20 16.04
C GLY A 884 -51.82 14.66 14.67
N LEU A 885 -51.22 13.56 14.19
CA LEU A 885 -51.53 12.92 12.91
C LEU A 885 -52.55 11.78 13.13
N PRO A 886 -53.77 11.85 12.56
CA PRO A 886 -54.78 10.81 12.74
C PRO A 886 -54.33 9.45 12.18
N LEU A 887 -54.69 8.35 12.85
CA LEU A 887 -54.36 6.98 12.40
C LEU A 887 -54.79 6.71 10.96
N LYS A 888 -56.01 7.11 10.58
CA LYS A 888 -56.52 6.98 9.20
C LYS A 888 -55.65 7.71 8.16
N THR A 889 -55.11 8.88 8.53
CA THR A 889 -54.20 9.65 7.66
C THR A 889 -52.87 8.91 7.51
N ARG A 890 -52.32 8.42 8.63
CA ARG A 890 -51.09 7.61 8.66
C ARG A 890 -51.23 6.36 7.78
N ASP A 891 -52.32 5.61 7.91
CA ASP A 891 -52.55 4.38 7.15
C ASP A 891 -52.72 4.69 5.66
N SER A 892 -53.39 5.79 5.32
CA SER A 892 -53.52 6.25 3.92
C SER A 892 -52.16 6.62 3.32
N MET A 893 -51.29 7.30 4.08
CA MET A 893 -49.93 7.64 3.63
C MET A 893 -49.09 6.38 3.39
N LEU A 894 -49.07 5.46 4.36
CA LEU A 894 -48.30 4.22 4.25
C LEU A 894 -48.83 3.34 3.10
N SER A 895 -50.14 3.23 2.94
CA SER A 895 -50.75 2.51 1.82
C SER A 895 -50.36 3.11 0.47
N ALA A 896 -50.37 4.44 0.36
CA ALA A 896 -49.99 5.13 -0.88
C ALA A 896 -48.50 4.97 -1.19
N LEU A 897 -47.63 5.06 -0.19
CA LEU A 897 -46.18 4.88 -0.34
C LEU A 897 -45.84 3.43 -0.75
N ARG A 898 -46.43 2.43 -0.08
CA ARG A 898 -46.21 1.01 -0.38
C ARG A 898 -46.75 0.57 -1.75
N SER A 899 -47.72 1.30 -2.28
CA SER A 899 -48.28 1.02 -3.61
C SER A 899 -47.43 1.62 -4.74
N ASN A 900 -46.49 2.52 -4.42
CA ASN A 900 -45.72 3.28 -5.40
C ASN A 900 -44.25 2.81 -5.43
N ASN A 901 -44.02 1.67 -6.10
CA ASN A 901 -42.72 1.00 -6.17
C ASN A 901 -41.86 1.37 -7.40
N GLN A 902 -42.24 2.37 -8.18
CA GLN A 902 -41.47 2.74 -9.38
C GLN A 902 -40.35 3.72 -9.05
N ALA A 903 -39.15 3.44 -9.60
CA ALA A 903 -38.04 4.38 -9.61
C ALA A 903 -38.44 5.63 -10.41
N LEU A 904 -38.38 6.80 -9.79
CA LEU A 904 -38.64 8.08 -10.44
C LEU A 904 -37.38 8.53 -11.19
N ASN A 905 -37.54 9.05 -12.41
CA ASN A 905 -36.43 9.65 -13.16
C ASN A 905 -36.02 11.02 -12.55
N SER A 906 -34.78 11.46 -12.79
CA SER A 906 -34.24 12.76 -12.32
C SER A 906 -35.12 13.96 -12.71
N SER A 907 -35.61 13.98 -13.95
CA SER A 907 -36.53 15.00 -14.46
C SER A 907 -37.85 15.05 -13.69
N ASP A 908 -38.37 13.90 -13.28
CA ASP A 908 -39.64 13.77 -12.54
C ASP A 908 -39.48 14.24 -11.09
N LEU A 909 -38.28 14.10 -10.51
CA LEU A 909 -37.96 14.60 -9.18
C LEU A 909 -37.86 16.10 -9.13
N ASN A 910 -37.18 16.71 -10.11
CA ASN A 910 -37.09 18.17 -10.21
C ASN A 910 -38.48 18.78 -10.40
N SER A 911 -39.33 18.19 -11.24
CA SER A 911 -40.71 18.66 -11.41
C SER A 911 -41.54 18.54 -10.12
N THR A 912 -41.36 17.45 -9.38
CA THR A 912 -42.03 17.22 -8.09
C THR A 912 -41.58 18.22 -7.04
N PHE A 913 -40.27 18.48 -6.96
CA PHE A 913 -39.67 19.45 -6.07
C PHE A 913 -40.15 20.87 -6.36
N VAL A 914 -40.17 21.26 -7.64
CA VAL A 914 -40.71 22.52 -8.12
C VAL A 914 -42.17 22.68 -7.71
N ARG A 915 -42.99 21.65 -7.93
CA ARG A 915 -44.41 21.65 -7.52
C ARG A 915 -44.56 21.85 -6.01
N PHE A 916 -43.76 21.16 -5.20
CA PHE A 916 -43.75 21.34 -3.75
C PHE A 916 -43.36 22.78 -3.35
N LEU A 917 -42.26 23.30 -3.87
CA LEU A 917 -41.80 24.66 -3.58
C LEU A 917 -42.86 25.70 -3.94
N THR A 918 -43.47 25.57 -5.12
CA THR A 918 -44.54 26.46 -5.59
C THR A 918 -45.74 26.43 -4.64
N GLN A 919 -46.23 25.24 -4.27
CA GLN A 919 -47.32 25.09 -3.31
C GLN A 919 -46.97 25.70 -1.95
N ARG A 920 -45.72 25.53 -1.51
CA ARG A 920 -45.23 26.01 -0.21
C ARG A 920 -45.11 27.54 -0.19
N LEU A 921 -44.52 28.13 -1.22
CA LEU A 921 -44.39 29.58 -1.37
C LEU A 921 -45.77 30.26 -1.48
N ALA A 922 -46.70 29.70 -2.27
CA ALA A 922 -48.08 30.17 -2.33
C ALA A 922 -48.77 30.14 -0.95
N SER A 923 -48.57 29.06 -0.19
CA SER A 923 -49.11 28.92 1.17
C SER A 923 -48.53 29.95 2.13
N ILE A 924 -47.23 30.23 2.05
CA ILE A 924 -46.54 31.24 2.89
C ILE A 924 -47.02 32.65 2.53
N ALA A 925 -47.20 32.95 1.24
CA ALA A 925 -47.76 34.21 0.75
C ALA A 925 -49.10 34.53 1.44
N MET A 926 -49.96 33.51 1.57
CA MET A 926 -51.32 33.61 2.08
C MET A 926 -51.45 33.59 3.60
N ARG A 927 -50.40 33.19 4.34
CA ARG A 927 -50.42 33.32 5.81
C ARG A 927 -50.28 34.77 6.27
N LYS A 928 -49.73 35.66 5.43
CA LYS A 928 -49.64 37.11 5.73
C LYS A 928 -51.01 37.79 5.73
N THR A 929 -51.97 37.30 4.93
CA THR A 929 -53.34 37.86 4.83
C THR A 929 -54.27 37.40 5.95
N LYS A 930 -54.02 36.26 6.62
CA LYS A 930 -54.79 35.79 7.81
C LYS A 930 -54.67 36.72 9.05
N ARG A 931 -53.77 37.71 9.06
CA ARG A 931 -53.70 38.74 10.12
C ARG A 931 -54.76 39.84 9.98
N GLN A 932 -55.58 39.83 8.92
CA GLN A 932 -56.79 40.64 8.82
C GLN A 932 -57.95 39.88 9.48
N GLY A 933 -58.72 40.54 10.35
CA GLY A 933 -59.47 39.93 11.44
C GLY A 933 -60.64 39.00 11.08
N ILE A 934 -61.29 38.47 12.13
CA ILE A 934 -62.42 37.51 12.12
C ILE A 934 -63.61 37.91 11.21
N PHE A 935 -63.67 39.16 10.75
CA PHE A 935 -64.78 39.70 9.95
C PHE A 935 -64.40 40.14 8.52
N ASP A 936 -63.13 40.06 8.09
CA ASP A 936 -62.66 40.66 6.82
C ASP A 936 -62.39 39.66 5.67
N THR A 937 -62.72 38.38 5.84
CA THR A 937 -62.53 37.40 4.75
C THR A 937 -63.85 36.72 4.39
N ASN A 938 -64.34 37.00 3.18
CA ASN A 938 -65.46 36.25 2.61
C ASN A 938 -65.09 34.75 2.52
N PRO A 939 -65.97 33.83 2.96
CA PRO A 939 -65.76 32.40 2.77
C PRO A 939 -65.53 32.10 1.29
N GLY A 940 -64.34 31.62 0.93
CA GLY A 940 -63.95 31.31 -0.46
C GLY A 940 -62.85 32.22 -1.05
N GLN A 941 -62.63 33.43 -0.53
CA GLN A 941 -61.63 34.36 -1.06
C GLN A 941 -60.19 33.89 -0.80
N PHE A 942 -59.95 33.18 0.31
CA PHE A 942 -58.66 32.55 0.60
C PHE A 942 -58.30 31.49 -0.46
N GLY A 943 -59.29 30.68 -0.87
CA GLY A 943 -59.09 29.66 -1.92
C GLY A 943 -58.72 30.30 -3.25
N ALA A 944 -59.47 31.33 -3.67
CA ALA A 944 -59.19 32.07 -4.90
C ALA A 944 -57.80 32.74 -4.88
N ASN A 945 -57.43 33.42 -3.80
CA ASN A 945 -56.13 34.08 -3.67
C ASN A 945 -54.97 33.07 -3.62
N TYR A 946 -55.17 31.90 -2.99
CA TYR A 946 -54.19 30.81 -2.99
C TYR A 946 -54.00 30.22 -4.39
N HIS A 947 -55.08 29.97 -5.13
CA HIS A 947 -55.00 29.48 -6.51
C HIS A 947 -54.30 30.48 -7.43
N GLN A 948 -54.63 31.76 -7.32
CA GLN A 948 -53.96 32.82 -8.07
C GLN A 948 -52.47 32.92 -7.74
N ALA A 949 -52.10 32.85 -6.46
CA ALA A 949 -50.70 32.84 -6.05
C ALA A 949 -49.96 31.59 -6.55
N LYS A 950 -50.61 30.41 -6.49
CA LYS A 950 -50.06 29.14 -6.98
C LYS A 950 -49.81 29.18 -8.49
N GLU A 951 -50.82 29.54 -9.30
CA GLU A 951 -50.69 29.64 -10.77
C GLU A 951 -49.57 30.62 -11.17
N TYR A 952 -49.48 31.75 -10.48
CA TYR A 952 -48.42 32.73 -10.68
C TYR A 952 -47.03 32.13 -10.38
N PHE A 953 -46.87 31.44 -9.25
CA PHE A 953 -45.60 30.79 -8.91
C PHE A 953 -45.29 29.62 -9.85
N GLU A 954 -46.28 28.90 -10.38
CA GLU A 954 -46.06 27.81 -11.35
C GLU A 954 -45.47 28.39 -12.64
N GLN A 955 -46.07 29.44 -13.21
CA GLN A 955 -45.53 30.14 -14.38
C GLN A 955 -44.12 30.67 -14.13
N TYR A 956 -43.91 31.23 -12.94
CA TYR A 956 -42.64 31.81 -12.53
C TYR A 956 -41.51 30.77 -12.42
N VAL A 957 -41.73 29.67 -11.70
CA VAL A 957 -40.72 28.62 -11.52
C VAL A 957 -40.47 27.88 -12.84
N SER A 958 -41.49 27.68 -13.68
CA SER A 958 -41.31 27.12 -15.03
C SER A 958 -40.38 27.98 -15.90
N THR A 959 -40.41 29.31 -15.75
CA THR A 959 -39.50 30.23 -16.48
C THR A 959 -38.05 30.09 -16.01
N VAL A 960 -37.84 29.88 -14.70
CA VAL A 960 -36.51 29.66 -14.11
C VAL A 960 -35.93 28.33 -14.61
N VAL A 961 -36.73 27.26 -14.58
CA VAL A 961 -36.30 25.91 -15.01
C VAL A 961 -36.05 25.84 -16.52
N ALA A 962 -36.85 26.53 -17.36
CA ALA A 962 -36.69 26.53 -18.81
C ALA A 962 -35.47 27.34 -19.32
N SER A 963 -34.84 28.15 -18.47
CA SER A 963 -33.72 29.01 -18.86
C SER A 963 -32.34 28.31 -18.82
N GLY A 964 -32.26 27.08 -18.32
CA GLY A 964 -31.03 26.28 -18.28
C GLY A 964 -31.03 25.15 -19.32
N THR A 965 -29.93 24.98 -20.05
CA THR A 965 -29.75 23.89 -21.04
C THR A 965 -29.37 22.54 -20.41
N ASN A 966 -29.11 22.49 -19.10
CA ASN A 966 -28.73 21.30 -18.33
C ASN A 966 -29.71 21.06 -17.17
N GLU A 967 -29.85 19.82 -16.70
CA GLU A 967 -30.62 19.48 -15.49
C GLU A 967 -30.09 20.28 -14.28
N LEU A 968 -30.86 21.26 -13.80
CA LEU A 968 -30.51 22.05 -12.62
C LEU A 968 -30.65 21.20 -11.35
N SER A 969 -29.69 21.33 -10.44
CA SER A 969 -29.78 20.77 -9.09
C SER A 969 -30.76 21.55 -8.21
N ILE A 970 -31.27 20.89 -7.15
CA ILE A 970 -32.17 21.51 -6.16
C ILE A 970 -31.58 22.79 -5.56
N SER A 971 -30.27 22.81 -5.29
CA SER A 971 -29.59 23.97 -4.71
C SER A 971 -29.49 25.14 -5.68
N GLU A 972 -29.24 24.88 -6.96
CA GLU A 972 -29.24 25.89 -8.01
C GLU A 972 -30.63 26.50 -8.20
N ILE A 973 -31.70 25.69 -8.20
CA ILE A 973 -33.08 26.17 -8.29
C ILE A 973 -33.37 27.14 -7.13
N VAL A 974 -33.05 26.76 -5.89
CA VAL A 974 -33.27 27.61 -4.70
C VAL A 974 -32.42 28.89 -4.75
N ASN A 975 -31.16 28.81 -5.18
CA ASN A 975 -30.29 29.98 -5.28
C ASN A 975 -30.73 30.96 -6.38
N GLN A 976 -31.21 30.44 -7.52
CA GLN A 976 -31.79 31.28 -8.57
C GLN A 976 -33.06 31.99 -8.09
N LEU A 977 -33.89 31.32 -7.29
CA LEU A 977 -35.08 31.94 -6.68
C LEU A 977 -34.70 33.08 -5.71
N LYS A 978 -33.64 32.93 -4.91
CA LYS A 978 -33.19 33.96 -3.96
C LYS A 978 -32.75 35.28 -4.61
N THR A 979 -32.24 35.24 -5.84
CA THR A 979 -31.66 36.43 -6.50
C THR A 979 -32.70 37.32 -7.16
N LYS A 980 -33.99 36.98 -7.09
CA LYS A 980 -35.05 37.65 -7.85
C LYS A 980 -35.86 38.64 -6.99
N SER A 981 -36.11 39.81 -7.59
CA SER A 981 -36.68 41.00 -6.93
C SER A 981 -38.01 40.80 -6.19
N MET A 982 -38.88 39.91 -6.67
CA MET A 982 -40.19 39.66 -6.05
C MET A 982 -40.09 38.82 -4.77
N ILE A 983 -39.22 37.82 -4.75
CA ILE A 983 -38.99 37.02 -3.55
C ILE A 983 -38.33 37.94 -2.52
N ILE A 984 -37.37 38.75 -2.95
CA ILE A 984 -36.71 39.79 -2.13
C ILE A 984 -37.73 40.78 -1.53
N SER A 985 -38.76 41.20 -2.28
CA SER A 985 -39.78 42.12 -1.77
C SER A 985 -40.77 41.48 -0.79
N ASN A 986 -40.85 40.15 -0.73
CA ASN A 986 -41.60 39.41 0.28
C ASN A 986 -40.66 38.77 1.31
N GLY A 987 -40.27 39.55 2.32
CA GLY A 987 -39.29 39.13 3.35
C GLY A 987 -39.59 37.79 4.05
N VAL A 988 -40.85 37.34 4.13
CA VAL A 988 -41.21 36.03 4.73
C VAL A 988 -40.82 34.86 3.80
N MET A 989 -40.94 35.04 2.48
CA MET A 989 -40.50 34.04 1.50
C MET A 989 -38.98 33.93 1.46
N MET A 990 -38.26 35.06 1.50
CA MET A 990 -36.80 35.05 1.64
C MET A 990 -36.36 34.35 2.93
N GLN A 991 -36.97 34.68 4.07
CA GLN A 991 -36.68 33.99 5.34
C GLN A 991 -36.90 32.48 5.25
N TYR A 992 -37.95 32.04 4.54
CA TYR A 992 -38.18 30.62 4.31
C TYR A 992 -37.07 30.00 3.43
N LEU A 993 -36.72 30.61 2.30
CA LEU A 993 -35.64 30.12 1.43
C LEU A 993 -34.28 30.12 2.15
N GLU A 994 -34.00 31.11 2.98
CA GLU A 994 -32.81 31.14 3.84
C GLU A 994 -32.85 29.99 4.85
N SER A 995 -34.00 29.72 5.45
CA SER A 995 -34.16 28.66 6.46
C SER A 995 -33.90 27.25 5.93
N ILE A 996 -34.30 26.95 4.68
CA ILE A 996 -34.05 25.65 4.03
C ILE A 996 -32.61 25.50 3.54
N THR A 997 -31.89 26.61 3.33
CA THR A 997 -30.45 26.59 3.00
C THR A 997 -29.53 26.66 4.20
N LYS A 998 -30.07 26.91 5.40
CA LYS A 998 -29.26 27.00 6.62
C LYS A 998 -28.63 25.63 6.90
N SER A 999 -27.31 25.61 7.09
CA SER A 999 -26.58 24.40 7.43
C SER A 999 -27.11 23.77 8.72
N ILE A 1000 -27.15 22.44 8.75
CA ILE A 1000 -27.50 21.66 9.93
C ILE A 1000 -26.19 21.28 10.61
N PRO A 1001 -25.95 21.71 11.87
CA PRO A 1001 -24.71 21.40 12.55
C PRO A 1001 -24.55 19.89 12.72
N ILE A 1002 -23.40 19.36 12.31
CA ILE A 1002 -22.99 17.98 12.61
C ILE A 1002 -22.35 17.97 14.00
N LEU A 1003 -22.91 17.19 14.91
CA LEU A 1003 -22.27 16.88 16.19
C LEU A 1003 -21.62 15.50 16.06
N HIS A 1004 -20.29 15.44 16.03
CA HIS A 1004 -19.57 14.17 15.91
C HIS A 1004 -19.67 13.36 17.22
N SER A 1005 -20.08 12.11 17.10
CA SER A 1005 -20.06 11.11 18.17
C SER A 1005 -18.62 10.65 18.43
N GLY A 1006 -17.82 11.45 19.13
CA GLY A 1006 -16.42 11.08 19.37
C GLY A 1006 -15.65 11.90 20.41
N GLN A 1007 -16.14 13.07 20.82
CA GLN A 1007 -15.63 13.73 22.02
C GLN A 1007 -16.41 13.20 23.23
N ASP A 1008 -16.08 11.98 23.65
CA ASP A 1008 -16.31 11.62 25.05
C ASP A 1008 -15.54 12.65 25.89
N LEU A 1009 -16.27 13.50 26.61
CA LEU A 1009 -15.74 14.20 27.76
C LEU A 1009 -15.20 13.13 28.71
N MET A 1010 -13.90 12.86 28.65
CA MET A 1010 -13.15 12.24 29.74
C MET A 1010 -13.11 13.23 30.91
N SER A 1011 -14.26 13.41 31.55
CA SER A 1011 -14.42 13.96 32.89
C SER A 1011 -15.61 13.27 33.54
N THR A 1012 -15.52 11.94 33.67
CA THR A 1012 -16.25 11.27 34.74
C THR A 1012 -15.31 11.23 35.94
N GLU A 1013 -15.60 12.09 36.93
CA GLU A 1013 -15.13 11.87 38.29
C GLU A 1013 -15.47 10.42 38.69
N PRO A 1014 -14.61 9.75 39.46
CA PRO A 1014 -14.91 8.41 39.95
C PRO A 1014 -16.12 8.50 40.87
N VAL A 1015 -17.28 8.01 40.38
CA VAL A 1015 -18.39 7.66 41.26
C VAL A 1015 -17.94 6.45 42.07
N THR A 1016 -17.49 6.71 43.28
CA THR A 1016 -17.33 5.73 44.35
C THR A 1016 -18.68 5.05 44.57
N LEU A 1017 -18.84 3.84 44.01
CA LEU A 1017 -19.89 2.92 44.40
C LEU A 1017 -19.64 2.48 45.84
N GLY A 1018 -20.26 3.19 46.78
CA GLY A 1018 -20.46 2.75 48.15
C GLY A 1018 -21.41 1.56 48.19
N LEU A 1019 -20.88 0.36 47.99
CA LEU A 1019 -21.53 -0.88 48.39
C LEU A 1019 -21.41 -1.01 49.91
N THR A 1020 -22.39 -0.48 50.65
CA THR A 1020 -22.70 -0.96 52.01
C THR A 1020 -24.14 -0.63 52.39
N ARG A 1021 -24.86 -1.67 52.84
CA ARG A 1021 -26.20 -1.67 53.50
C ARG A 1021 -27.37 -1.41 52.54
N LEU A 1022 -28.36 -2.27 52.34
CA LEU A 1022 -29.01 -3.27 53.21
C LEU A 1022 -29.90 -4.18 52.32
N PHE A 1023 -30.00 -5.46 52.71
CA PHE A 1023 -31.01 -6.47 52.33
C PHE A 1023 -31.05 -7.00 50.89
#